data_AF-A0A7M3SW18-F1
#
_entry.id   AF-A0A7M3SW18-F1
#
_cell.length_a   1.000
_cell.length_b   1.000
_cell.length_c   1.000
_cell.angle_alpha   90.00
_cell.angle_beta   90.00
_cell.angle_gamma   90.00
#
_symmetry.space_group_name_H-M   'P 1'
#
loop_
_entity.id
_entity.type
_entity.pdbx_description
1 polymer ?
#
loop_
_entity_poly.entity_id
_entity_poly.type
_entity_poly.pdbx_seq_one_letter_code
_entity_poly.pdbx_strand_id
1 'polypeptide(L)'
;MSADWTAWAENRHRVRNRRALVRTAEPPPPPRATALAIDFRTNDYLGLGARGLPSRRTSAPAGAGSSRVVAGTHPEHRTVEAELAQLAGAQDALVFSSGYLANLGIIGALDAPGTTLLMDDHVHASLRDAARAAASHHEFFPHQDLAKLEHRLEHTGRARPGGRIAVIVESVYSVVGDATDLDALARLCATHHALLVVDEAHSFATVPQGTLARTHDLWNHERDARAPIIVTASLSKALAAQGGVILFGGPAHQAALWRDHVVNTARPFIYDTGLSPLVAEAALEACTAARGENLAAALEERRRRALSIIGRRPAVERVLEGGAGPILSLRMPSPGSALAAARELDEAGIRVAVFRPPSVPDNISRLRLSVHADHRPDQLVLALEQVASAVERAWGATAKCPFAHGDARPDDHRHRQILVEDPAAVRQVMGDPESYVPDNALTTNVPLVPAARRILATVGFQLPPVLASATGELHRKVRRITTPYFSATTVRRRLPDIRGICRDSIRELEAELESGPVDLSRTIAFSVPARSLQLLSGMPAPEPSVLQRWSADSLELFWGWPERSRQVGLARSAADFYAWLSNEVKESRGEENLFADLLAAGIDLERVVSLGYFLVIAGQETTRMLISTALYRALEDRSLWSALGNPQSGPGTANELIRQTLRANSSVPTWRRQSAVSVDNPGLRADPGDHLLLRLSGEALPDHRLAFGHGIHRCLGAALAEQEASLVVHDVARSMPGLRPSGALPSWLTLLSFQAPQHVIVENP
;
A
#
# COMPACT_ATOMS: atom_id res chain seq x y z
N MET A 1 -35.63 -16.39 -36.70
CA MET A 1 -34.81 -17.22 -35.80
C MET A 1 -35.26 -16.92 -34.38
N SER A 2 -35.99 -17.83 -33.72
CA SER A 2 -36.32 -17.61 -32.31
C SER A 2 -35.03 -17.68 -31.49
N ALA A 3 -34.80 -16.68 -30.65
CA ALA A 3 -33.70 -16.73 -29.69
C ALA A 3 -34.09 -17.76 -28.61
N ASP A 4 -33.51 -18.96 -28.67
CA ASP A 4 -33.64 -19.93 -27.59
C ASP A 4 -33.02 -19.36 -26.31
N TRP A 5 -33.85 -19.17 -25.28
CA TRP A 5 -33.45 -18.65 -23.98
C TRP A 5 -32.43 -19.56 -23.29
N THR A 6 -32.49 -20.86 -23.54
CA THR A 6 -31.52 -21.84 -23.01
C THR A 6 -30.16 -21.61 -23.64
N ALA A 7 -30.07 -21.59 -24.98
CA ALA A 7 -28.85 -21.25 -25.70
C ALA A 7 -28.28 -19.88 -25.30
N TRP A 8 -29.13 -18.87 -25.06
CA TRP A 8 -28.70 -17.57 -24.54
C TRP A 8 -28.09 -17.72 -23.13
N ALA A 9 -28.75 -18.41 -22.21
CA ALA A 9 -28.28 -18.61 -20.84
C ALA A 9 -26.97 -19.42 -20.79
N GLU A 10 -26.85 -20.47 -21.60
CA GLU A 10 -25.63 -21.28 -21.78
C GLU A 10 -24.48 -20.45 -22.35
N ASN A 11 -24.75 -19.61 -23.34
CA ASN A 11 -23.75 -18.68 -23.86
C ASN A 11 -23.27 -17.71 -22.75
N ARG A 12 -24.20 -17.16 -21.96
CA ARG A 12 -23.84 -16.29 -20.82
C ARG A 12 -23.05 -17.06 -19.75
N HIS A 13 -23.37 -18.33 -19.50
CA HIS A 13 -22.62 -19.20 -18.61
C HIS A 13 -21.18 -19.42 -19.11
N ARG A 14 -20.99 -19.78 -20.39
CA ARG A 14 -19.67 -19.91 -21.01
C ARG A 14 -18.84 -18.62 -20.92
N VAL A 15 -19.45 -17.46 -21.19
CA VAL A 15 -18.79 -16.16 -21.06
C VAL A 15 -18.35 -15.88 -19.61
N ARG A 16 -19.20 -16.17 -18.62
CA ARG A 16 -18.85 -16.02 -17.19
C ARG A 16 -17.70 -16.93 -16.78
N ASN A 17 -17.69 -18.20 -17.21
CA ASN A 17 -16.61 -19.14 -16.94
C ASN A 17 -15.28 -18.63 -17.52
N ARG A 18 -15.27 -18.31 -18.82
CA ARG A 18 -14.05 -17.87 -19.53
C ARG A 18 -13.43 -16.60 -18.93
N ARG A 19 -14.25 -15.70 -18.39
CA ARG A 19 -13.80 -14.43 -17.77
C ARG A 19 -13.57 -14.53 -16.27
N ALA A 20 -13.69 -15.73 -15.68
CA ALA A 20 -13.61 -15.93 -14.24
C ALA A 20 -14.56 -15.00 -13.47
N LEU A 21 -15.85 -14.96 -13.84
CA LEU A 21 -16.90 -14.13 -13.23
C LEU A 21 -18.04 -14.94 -12.56
N VAL A 22 -17.87 -16.26 -12.43
CA VAL A 22 -18.84 -17.16 -11.77
C VAL A 22 -18.93 -16.85 -10.27
N ARG A 23 -20.15 -16.75 -9.76
CA ARG A 23 -20.47 -16.53 -8.34
C ARG A 23 -21.30 -17.72 -7.82
N THR A 24 -21.14 -18.06 -6.55
CA THR A 24 -21.88 -19.14 -5.88
C THR A 24 -22.52 -18.60 -4.60
N ALA A 25 -23.70 -19.13 -4.24
CA ALA A 25 -24.36 -18.84 -2.97
C ALA A 25 -24.04 -19.86 -1.87
N GLU A 26 -23.31 -20.94 -2.22
CA GLU A 26 -22.84 -21.92 -1.27
C GLU A 26 -22.00 -21.26 -0.17
N PRO A 27 -22.18 -21.66 1.10
CA PRO A 27 -21.32 -21.19 2.16
C PRO A 27 -19.87 -21.56 1.81
N PRO A 28 -18.89 -20.66 2.06
CA PRO A 28 -17.51 -21.06 1.94
C PRO A 28 -17.24 -22.25 2.87
N PRO A 29 -16.28 -23.13 2.52
CA PRO A 29 -15.84 -24.15 3.44
C PRO A 29 -15.42 -23.50 4.77
N PRO A 30 -15.57 -24.21 5.91
CA PRO A 30 -15.13 -23.70 7.18
C PRO A 30 -13.62 -23.36 7.09
N PRO A 31 -13.18 -22.29 7.76
CA PRO A 31 -11.78 -21.88 7.71
C PRO A 31 -10.92 -23.05 8.18
N ARG A 32 -9.80 -23.29 7.49
CA ARG A 32 -8.81 -24.26 7.97
C ARG A 32 -8.34 -23.79 9.34
N ALA A 33 -8.41 -24.67 10.33
CA ALA A 33 -7.94 -24.40 11.68
C ALA A 33 -6.40 -24.33 11.67
N THR A 34 -5.87 -23.17 11.30
CA THR A 34 -4.46 -22.82 11.40
C THR A 34 -4.28 -21.84 12.57
N ALA A 35 -3.05 -21.67 13.06
CA ALA A 35 -2.73 -20.62 14.03
C ALA A 35 -3.03 -19.20 13.49
N LEU A 36 -3.26 -19.07 12.17
CA LEU A 36 -3.45 -17.84 11.40
C LEU A 36 -4.90 -17.62 10.95
N ALA A 37 -5.87 -18.37 11.47
CA ALA A 37 -7.27 -18.23 11.09
C ALA A 37 -7.79 -16.80 11.33
N ILE A 38 -8.07 -16.06 10.25
CA ILE A 38 -8.54 -14.66 10.30
C ILE A 38 -9.51 -14.38 9.14
N ASP A 39 -10.49 -13.52 9.41
CA ASP A 39 -11.51 -13.15 8.44
C ASP A 39 -11.43 -11.66 8.06
N PHE A 40 -11.02 -11.38 6.82
CA PHE A 40 -11.12 -10.07 6.19
C PHE A 40 -12.27 -9.99 5.17
N ARG A 41 -13.03 -11.06 4.99
CA ARG A 41 -14.07 -11.17 3.96
C ARG A 41 -15.39 -10.55 4.42
N THR A 42 -15.78 -10.76 5.67
CA THR A 42 -17.07 -10.31 6.23
C THR A 42 -17.01 -8.82 6.64
N ASN A 43 -18.16 -8.15 6.66
CA ASN A 43 -18.27 -6.75 7.08
C ASN A 43 -18.54 -6.59 8.59
N ASP A 44 -18.14 -7.56 9.41
CA ASP A 44 -18.38 -7.59 10.86
C ASP A 44 -17.40 -6.66 11.60
N TYR A 45 -17.41 -5.37 11.26
CA TYR A 45 -16.36 -4.43 11.65
C TYR A 45 -16.15 -4.33 13.17
N LEU A 46 -17.19 -4.56 13.96
CA LEU A 46 -17.11 -4.53 15.42
C LEU A 46 -16.94 -5.93 16.06
N GLY A 47 -16.88 -7.01 15.26
CA GLY A 47 -16.77 -8.39 15.73
C GLY A 47 -18.01 -8.92 16.46
N LEU A 48 -19.16 -8.25 16.31
CA LEU A 48 -20.39 -8.56 17.04
C LEU A 48 -21.05 -9.85 16.52
N GLY A 49 -20.95 -10.10 15.22
CA GLY A 49 -21.48 -11.32 14.59
C GLY A 49 -20.72 -12.56 15.04
N ALA A 50 -19.38 -12.49 15.09
CA ALA A 50 -18.52 -13.57 15.55
C ALA A 50 -18.70 -13.87 17.05
N ARG A 51 -18.88 -12.83 17.87
CA ARG A 51 -19.14 -12.97 19.32
C ARG A 51 -20.47 -13.64 19.63
N GLY A 52 -21.46 -13.44 18.76
CA GLY A 52 -22.86 -13.73 19.05
C GLY A 52 -23.43 -12.72 20.05
N LEU A 53 -24.69 -12.34 19.86
CA LEU A 53 -25.42 -11.54 20.84
C LEU A 53 -25.94 -12.46 21.95
N PRO A 54 -26.08 -11.97 23.21
CA PRO A 54 -26.62 -12.76 24.30
C PRO A 54 -27.96 -13.38 23.90
N SER A 55 -28.16 -14.67 24.13
CA SER A 55 -29.42 -15.35 23.82
C SER A 55 -30.52 -14.89 24.78
N ARG A 56 -31.09 -13.72 24.54
CA ARG A 56 -32.21 -13.22 25.34
C ARG A 56 -33.48 -13.93 24.86
N ARG A 57 -34.20 -14.56 25.79
CA ARG A 57 -35.57 -15.02 25.52
C ARG A 57 -36.42 -13.78 25.21
N THR A 58 -36.92 -13.72 23.98
CA THR A 58 -37.76 -12.63 23.50
C THR A 58 -39.17 -13.11 23.21
N SER A 59 -40.15 -12.24 23.46
CA SER A 59 -41.55 -12.41 23.06
C SER A 59 -41.86 -11.69 21.74
N ALA A 60 -40.88 -11.04 21.11
CA ALA A 60 -41.07 -10.31 19.87
C ALA A 60 -41.53 -11.25 18.74
N PRO A 61 -42.50 -10.82 17.92
CA PRO A 61 -42.92 -11.59 16.76
C PRO A 61 -41.76 -11.88 15.79
N ALA A 62 -41.72 -13.09 15.25
CA ALA A 62 -40.69 -13.51 14.30
C ALA A 62 -40.70 -12.71 12.98
N GLY A 63 -41.81 -12.07 12.63
CA GLY A 63 -41.95 -11.20 11.46
C GLY A 63 -43.00 -10.12 11.66
N ALA A 64 -42.95 -9.07 10.83
CA ALA A 64 -43.87 -7.93 10.90
C ALA A 64 -45.28 -8.22 10.35
N GLY A 65 -45.48 -9.35 9.66
CA GLY A 65 -46.78 -9.79 9.12
C GLY A 65 -47.32 -9.00 7.91
N SER A 66 -46.85 -7.77 7.68
CA SER A 66 -47.11 -6.98 6.46
C SER A 66 -46.15 -5.77 6.41
N SER A 67 -46.42 -4.81 5.52
CA SER A 67 -45.77 -3.49 5.59
C SER A 67 -46.21 -2.74 6.83
N ARG A 68 -45.39 -1.77 7.26
CA ARG A 68 -45.68 -0.96 8.47
C ARG A 68 -46.87 -0.01 8.29
N VAL A 69 -47.26 0.26 7.04
CA VAL A 69 -48.46 1.03 6.72
C VAL A 69 -49.74 0.19 6.92
N VAL A 70 -49.65 -1.12 6.70
CA VAL A 70 -50.80 -2.04 6.80
C VAL A 70 -50.91 -2.64 8.20
N ALA A 71 -49.84 -3.25 8.71
CA ALA A 71 -49.83 -3.94 10.00
C ALA A 71 -49.47 -3.01 11.18
N GLY A 72 -49.11 -1.76 10.90
CA GLY A 72 -48.68 -0.81 11.91
C GLY A 72 -47.20 -0.95 12.31
N THR A 73 -46.80 -0.12 13.28
CA THR A 73 -45.43 -0.11 13.82
C THR A 73 -45.40 -0.78 15.19
N HIS A 74 -44.63 -1.88 15.29
CA HIS A 74 -44.36 -2.58 16.54
C HIS A 74 -43.50 -1.75 17.53
N PRO A 75 -43.64 -1.95 18.85
CA PRO A 75 -42.81 -1.29 19.87
C PRO A 75 -41.29 -1.49 19.67
N GLU A 76 -40.89 -2.66 19.20
CA GLU A 76 -39.50 -3.04 18.93
C GLU A 76 -38.90 -2.14 17.84
N HIS A 77 -39.68 -1.79 16.81
CA HIS A 77 -39.25 -0.82 15.78
C HIS A 77 -39.01 0.56 16.37
N ARG A 78 -39.92 1.07 17.20
CA ARG A 78 -39.76 2.39 17.83
C ARG A 78 -38.54 2.45 18.74
N THR A 79 -38.30 1.37 19.47
CA THR A 79 -37.19 1.26 20.41
C THR A 79 -35.85 1.26 19.68
N VAL A 80 -35.71 0.44 18.63
CA VAL A 80 -34.47 0.44 17.84
C VAL A 80 -34.28 1.74 17.06
N GLU A 81 -35.35 2.37 16.56
CA GLU A 81 -35.28 3.68 15.91
C GLU A 81 -34.73 4.76 16.87
N ALA A 82 -35.23 4.81 18.11
CA ALA A 82 -34.74 5.76 19.10
C ALA A 82 -33.26 5.55 19.44
N GLU A 83 -32.84 4.30 19.60
CA GLU A 83 -31.44 3.96 19.90
C GLU A 83 -30.52 4.28 18.71
N LEU A 84 -30.94 3.98 17.48
CA LEU A 84 -30.20 4.32 16.27
C LEU A 84 -30.05 5.84 16.11
N ALA A 85 -31.12 6.61 16.36
CA ALA A 85 -31.06 8.07 16.34
C ALA A 85 -30.06 8.59 17.39
N GLN A 86 -30.09 8.05 18.61
CA GLN A 86 -29.18 8.43 19.68
C GLN A 86 -27.71 8.09 19.37
N LEU A 87 -27.45 6.87 18.87
CA LEU A 87 -26.12 6.43 18.46
C LEU A 87 -25.59 7.33 17.35
N ALA A 88 -26.43 7.62 16.36
CA ALA A 88 -26.06 8.45 15.23
C ALA A 88 -25.87 9.92 15.60
N GLY A 89 -26.59 10.43 16.62
CA GLY A 89 -26.77 11.86 16.92
C GLY A 89 -27.86 12.55 16.10
N ALA A 90 -28.74 11.77 15.47
CA ALA A 90 -29.85 12.26 14.65
C ALA A 90 -31.05 12.62 15.54
N GLN A 91 -31.98 13.42 15.03
CA GLN A 91 -33.23 13.69 15.76
C GLN A 91 -34.24 12.56 15.63
N ASP A 92 -34.26 11.89 14.49
CA ASP A 92 -35.19 10.79 14.24
C ASP A 92 -34.57 9.75 13.30
N ALA A 93 -35.09 8.53 13.34
CA ALA A 93 -34.62 7.39 12.54
C ALA A 93 -35.79 6.52 12.09
N LEU A 94 -35.77 6.05 10.84
CA LEU A 94 -36.79 5.16 10.28
C LEU A 94 -36.16 3.88 9.75
N VAL A 95 -36.52 2.73 10.34
CA VAL A 95 -35.94 1.43 9.96
C VAL A 95 -36.67 0.74 8.82
N PHE A 96 -35.89 0.07 7.98
CA PHE A 96 -36.25 -0.74 6.82
C PHE A 96 -35.70 -2.17 6.98
N SER A 97 -36.26 -3.11 6.23
CA SER A 97 -35.85 -4.53 6.24
C SER A 97 -34.42 -4.77 5.70
N SER A 98 -33.83 -3.82 4.97
CA SER A 98 -32.43 -3.81 4.55
C SER A 98 -31.91 -2.40 4.22
N GLY A 99 -30.59 -2.21 4.26
CA GLY A 99 -29.95 -0.96 3.79
C GLY A 99 -30.18 -0.69 2.30
N TYR A 100 -30.31 -1.74 1.48
CA TYR A 100 -30.67 -1.61 0.07
C TYR A 100 -32.03 -0.92 -0.07
N LEU A 101 -33.02 -1.32 0.72
CA LEU A 101 -34.37 -0.76 0.69
C LEU A 101 -34.47 0.62 1.35
N ALA A 102 -33.63 0.94 2.35
CA ALA A 102 -33.51 2.30 2.85
C ALA A 102 -33.03 3.26 1.74
N ASN A 103 -32.01 2.86 0.97
CA ASN A 103 -31.50 3.64 -0.17
C ASN A 103 -32.55 3.81 -1.29
N LEU A 104 -33.27 2.73 -1.65
CA LEU A 104 -34.39 2.84 -2.60
C LEU A 104 -35.51 3.74 -2.05
N GLY A 105 -35.76 3.67 -0.74
CA GLY A 105 -36.77 4.46 -0.06
C GLY A 105 -36.50 5.95 -0.12
N ILE A 106 -35.28 6.39 0.21
CA ILE A 106 -34.95 7.82 0.17
C ILE A 106 -34.95 8.37 -1.26
N ILE A 107 -34.38 7.66 -2.23
CA ILE A 107 -34.36 8.12 -3.62
C ILE A 107 -35.78 8.15 -4.19
N GLY A 108 -36.61 7.15 -3.87
CA GLY A 108 -38.02 7.13 -4.26
C GLY A 108 -38.83 8.26 -3.62
N ALA A 109 -38.54 8.64 -2.36
CA ALA A 109 -39.16 9.79 -1.72
C ALA A 109 -38.74 11.13 -2.36
N LEU A 110 -37.55 11.20 -2.95
CA LEU A 110 -37.08 12.38 -3.70
C LEU A 110 -37.62 12.42 -5.15
N ASP A 111 -38.18 11.32 -5.64
CA ASP A 111 -38.64 11.19 -7.01
C ASP A 111 -39.90 12.02 -7.28
N ALA A 112 -39.70 13.25 -7.71
CA ALA A 112 -40.77 14.21 -7.98
C ALA A 112 -40.42 15.07 -9.19
N PRO A 113 -41.43 15.57 -9.94
CA PRO A 113 -41.20 16.52 -11.02
C PRO A 113 -40.33 17.71 -10.57
N GLY A 114 -39.34 18.05 -11.39
CA GLY A 114 -38.40 19.14 -11.11
C GLY A 114 -37.24 18.76 -10.17
N THR A 115 -37.12 17.51 -9.73
CA THR A 115 -35.95 17.02 -8.98
C THR A 115 -34.85 16.51 -9.92
N THR A 116 -33.60 16.84 -9.60
CA THR A 116 -32.40 16.31 -10.25
C THR A 116 -31.50 15.62 -9.24
N LEU A 117 -31.07 14.39 -9.53
CA LEU A 117 -30.18 13.60 -8.68
C LEU A 117 -28.76 13.66 -9.27
N LEU A 118 -27.81 14.24 -8.55
CA LEU A 118 -26.39 14.26 -8.89
C LEU A 118 -25.66 13.24 -8.01
N MET A 119 -25.07 12.23 -8.62
CA MET A 119 -24.54 11.08 -7.88
C MET A 119 -23.07 10.87 -8.19
N ASP A 120 -22.27 10.54 -7.18
CA ASP A 120 -20.91 10.08 -7.43
C ASP A 120 -20.94 8.79 -8.27
N ASP A 121 -20.04 8.65 -9.25
CA ASP A 121 -20.06 7.51 -10.16
C ASP A 121 -19.62 6.18 -9.50
N HIS A 122 -19.19 6.20 -8.24
CA HIS A 122 -18.87 5.02 -7.43
C HIS A 122 -19.92 4.68 -6.37
N VAL A 123 -21.02 5.44 -6.23
CA VAL A 123 -22.06 5.14 -5.23
C VAL A 123 -22.59 3.70 -5.33
N HIS A 124 -23.02 3.19 -4.19
CA HIS A 124 -23.47 1.82 -3.99
C HIS A 124 -24.55 1.42 -5.00
N ALA A 125 -24.52 0.15 -5.42
CA ALA A 125 -25.43 -0.36 -6.45
C ALA A 125 -26.91 -0.09 -6.15
N SER A 126 -27.33 -0.12 -4.87
CA SER A 126 -28.70 0.23 -4.47
C SER A 126 -29.11 1.65 -4.87
N LEU A 127 -28.22 2.63 -4.73
CA LEU A 127 -28.50 4.01 -5.09
C LEU A 127 -28.62 4.16 -6.61
N ARG A 128 -27.75 3.46 -7.36
CA ARG A 128 -27.80 3.43 -8.83
C ARG A 128 -29.08 2.78 -9.34
N ASP A 129 -29.48 1.68 -8.73
CA ASP A 129 -30.70 0.96 -9.09
C ASP A 129 -31.94 1.78 -8.74
N ALA A 130 -31.93 2.49 -7.60
CA ALA A 130 -32.98 3.43 -7.24
C ALA A 130 -33.09 4.60 -8.24
N ALA A 131 -31.97 5.18 -8.65
CA ALA A 131 -31.95 6.27 -9.63
C ALA A 131 -32.44 5.82 -11.01
N ARG A 132 -32.10 4.59 -11.43
CA ARG A 132 -32.64 3.98 -12.67
C ARG A 132 -34.15 3.73 -12.61
N ALA A 133 -34.68 3.44 -11.42
CA ALA A 133 -36.10 3.23 -11.21
C ALA A 133 -36.89 4.55 -11.04
N ALA A 134 -36.21 5.64 -10.70
CA ALA A 134 -36.80 6.97 -10.54
C ALA A 134 -37.14 7.62 -11.89
N ALA A 135 -38.23 8.38 -11.94
CA ALA A 135 -38.58 9.21 -13.09
C ALA A 135 -37.75 10.51 -13.16
N SER A 136 -37.22 10.95 -12.02
CA SER A 136 -36.37 12.13 -11.88
C SER A 136 -35.11 12.01 -12.72
N HIS A 137 -34.68 13.14 -13.28
CA HIS A 137 -33.42 13.21 -14.01
C HIS A 137 -32.26 12.88 -13.06
N HIS A 138 -31.39 11.95 -13.43
CA HIS A 138 -30.19 11.64 -12.67
C HIS A 138 -28.95 11.71 -13.55
N GLU A 139 -27.84 12.15 -12.97
CA GLU A 139 -26.56 12.23 -13.66
C GLU A 139 -25.42 11.87 -12.70
N PHE A 140 -24.38 11.23 -13.24
CA PHE A 140 -23.18 10.90 -12.48
C PHE A 140 -22.09 11.96 -12.65
N PHE A 141 -21.38 12.29 -11.56
CA PHE A 141 -20.13 13.05 -11.61
C PHE A 141 -18.94 12.15 -11.27
N PRO A 142 -17.73 12.46 -11.79
CA PRO A 142 -16.56 11.63 -11.54
C PRO A 142 -16.26 11.51 -10.05
N HIS A 143 -15.83 10.32 -9.63
CA HIS A 143 -15.55 9.98 -8.25
C HIS A 143 -14.72 11.04 -7.50
N GLN A 144 -15.27 11.56 -6.39
CA GLN A 144 -14.66 12.58 -5.53
C GLN A 144 -14.22 13.88 -6.22
N ASP A 145 -14.72 14.18 -7.42
CA ASP A 145 -14.38 15.40 -8.15
C ASP A 145 -15.35 16.56 -7.82
N LEU A 146 -15.06 17.26 -6.72
CA LEU A 146 -15.87 18.40 -6.25
C LEU A 146 -15.95 19.54 -7.27
N ALA A 147 -14.92 19.77 -8.08
CA ALA A 147 -14.93 20.82 -9.10
C ALA A 147 -15.90 20.47 -10.24
N LYS A 148 -15.95 19.20 -10.65
CA LYS A 148 -16.96 18.73 -11.62
C LYS A 148 -18.36 18.76 -11.04
N LEU A 149 -18.52 18.42 -9.76
CA LEU A 149 -19.81 18.54 -9.08
C LEU A 149 -20.29 20.00 -9.04
N GLU A 150 -19.42 20.94 -8.67
CA GLU A 150 -19.74 22.39 -8.63
C GLU A 150 -20.20 22.88 -10.01
N HIS A 151 -19.46 22.56 -11.08
CA HIS A 151 -19.88 22.91 -12.43
C HIS A 151 -21.27 22.33 -12.76
N ARG A 152 -21.56 21.09 -12.36
CA ARG A 152 -22.86 20.46 -12.61
C ARG A 152 -23.99 21.12 -11.82
N LEU A 153 -23.72 21.51 -10.56
CA LEU A 153 -24.66 22.25 -9.72
C LEU A 153 -25.01 23.60 -10.34
N GLU A 154 -24.02 24.37 -10.78
CA GLU A 154 -24.23 25.66 -11.47
C GLU A 154 -25.05 25.50 -12.74
N HIS A 155 -24.67 24.53 -13.59
CA HIS A 155 -25.33 24.31 -14.86
C HIS A 155 -26.79 23.86 -14.68
N THR A 156 -27.02 22.93 -13.75
CA THR A 156 -28.36 22.42 -13.44
C THR A 156 -29.24 23.52 -12.85
N GLY A 157 -28.71 24.32 -11.92
CA GLY A 157 -29.43 25.43 -11.31
C GLY A 157 -29.83 26.50 -12.34
N ARG A 158 -28.96 26.80 -13.32
CA ARG A 158 -29.27 27.72 -14.43
C ARG A 158 -30.28 27.14 -15.41
N ALA A 159 -30.16 25.87 -15.76
CA ALA A 159 -31.04 25.20 -16.72
C ALA A 159 -32.46 24.99 -16.17
N ARG A 160 -32.62 24.88 -14.85
CA ARG A 160 -33.90 24.66 -14.17
C ARG A 160 -34.06 25.60 -12.97
N PRO A 161 -34.31 26.91 -13.20
CA PRO A 161 -34.55 27.84 -12.11
C PRO A 161 -35.71 27.37 -11.21
N GLY A 162 -35.48 27.26 -9.91
CA GLY A 162 -36.46 26.75 -8.94
C GLY A 162 -36.60 25.23 -8.88
N GLY A 163 -35.82 24.47 -9.67
CA GLY A 163 -35.72 23.02 -9.55
C GLY A 163 -35.01 22.58 -8.25
N ARG A 164 -35.29 21.36 -7.80
CA ARG A 164 -34.64 20.76 -6.63
C ARG A 164 -33.46 19.92 -7.07
N ILE A 165 -32.35 20.01 -6.35
CA ILE A 165 -31.16 19.20 -6.60
C ILE A 165 -30.84 18.40 -5.34
N ALA A 166 -30.59 17.10 -5.50
CA ALA A 166 -30.03 16.26 -4.46
C ALA A 166 -28.67 15.72 -4.91
N VAL A 167 -27.67 15.84 -4.04
CA VAL A 167 -26.33 15.29 -4.21
C VAL A 167 -26.23 14.02 -3.37
N ILE A 168 -25.81 12.92 -3.99
CA ILE A 168 -25.79 11.59 -3.36
C ILE A 168 -24.38 11.00 -3.41
N VAL A 169 -23.86 10.64 -2.25
CA VAL A 169 -22.50 10.10 -2.05
C VAL A 169 -22.50 8.97 -1.01
N GLU A 170 -21.43 8.18 -0.95
CA GLU A 170 -21.11 7.38 0.24
C GLU A 170 -20.16 8.16 1.15
N SER A 171 -20.25 7.98 2.46
CA SER A 171 -19.24 8.51 3.39
C SER A 171 -17.91 7.76 3.26
N VAL A 172 -17.98 6.44 3.12
CA VAL A 172 -16.87 5.51 2.88
C VAL A 172 -17.32 4.52 1.80
N TYR A 173 -16.64 4.54 0.64
CA TYR A 173 -17.07 3.76 -0.52
C TYR A 173 -16.75 2.27 -0.38
N SER A 174 -17.75 1.43 -0.62
CA SER A 174 -17.67 -0.02 -0.42
C SER A 174 -16.60 -0.78 -1.25
N VAL A 175 -16.21 -0.23 -2.40
CA VAL A 175 -15.27 -0.86 -3.36
C VAL A 175 -13.83 -0.47 -3.08
N VAL A 176 -13.58 0.83 -2.88
CA VAL A 176 -12.23 1.39 -2.75
C VAL A 176 -11.86 1.53 -1.27
N GLY A 177 -12.80 1.85 -0.39
CA GLY A 177 -12.56 2.09 1.04
C GLY A 177 -12.02 3.49 1.36
N ASP A 178 -12.08 4.40 0.39
CA ASP A 178 -11.83 5.83 0.57
C ASP A 178 -13.07 6.56 1.09
N ALA A 179 -12.86 7.76 1.63
CA ALA A 179 -13.90 8.57 2.24
C ALA A 179 -14.11 9.89 1.49
N THR A 180 -15.36 10.35 1.47
CA THR A 180 -15.72 11.67 0.93
C THR A 180 -15.31 12.78 1.90
N ASP A 181 -14.79 13.90 1.39
CA ASP A 181 -14.68 15.15 2.17
C ASP A 181 -16.09 15.74 2.42
N LEU A 182 -16.73 15.26 3.48
CA LEU A 182 -18.11 15.62 3.84
C LEU A 182 -18.24 17.11 4.20
N ASP A 183 -17.19 17.70 4.78
CA ASP A 183 -17.17 19.12 5.14
C ASP A 183 -17.21 20.01 3.90
N ALA A 184 -16.34 19.74 2.91
CA ALA A 184 -16.33 20.48 1.65
C ALA A 184 -17.63 20.27 0.86
N LEU A 185 -18.13 19.04 0.84
CA LEU A 185 -19.37 18.70 0.14
C LEU A 185 -20.59 19.38 0.75
N ALA A 186 -20.70 19.42 2.09
CA ALA A 186 -21.80 20.09 2.78
C ALA A 186 -21.82 21.60 2.50
N ARG A 187 -20.64 22.26 2.49
CA ARG A 187 -20.52 23.69 2.13
C ARG A 187 -20.92 23.95 0.67
N LEU A 188 -20.49 23.09 -0.25
CA LEU A 188 -20.86 23.19 -1.66
C LEU A 188 -22.37 23.04 -1.84
N CYS A 189 -22.98 22.03 -1.22
CA CYS A 189 -24.43 21.84 -1.25
C CYS A 189 -25.19 23.03 -0.65
N ALA A 190 -24.69 23.61 0.44
CA ALA A 190 -25.30 24.77 1.07
C ALA A 190 -25.29 26.00 0.14
N THR A 191 -24.17 26.23 -0.56
CA THR A 191 -24.00 27.32 -1.53
C THR A 191 -25.00 27.22 -2.70
N HIS A 192 -25.30 26.00 -3.13
CA HIS A 192 -26.22 25.73 -4.24
C HIS A 192 -27.64 25.33 -3.80
N HIS A 193 -27.96 25.43 -2.51
CA HIS A 193 -29.25 25.00 -1.94
C HIS A 193 -29.64 23.55 -2.29
N ALA A 194 -28.66 22.66 -2.43
CA ALA A 194 -28.86 21.25 -2.72
C ALA A 194 -29.05 20.43 -1.43
N LEU A 195 -29.90 19.41 -1.50
CA LEU A 195 -30.00 18.37 -0.46
C LEU A 195 -28.80 17.44 -0.57
N LEU A 196 -28.17 17.11 0.56
CA LEU A 196 -27.11 16.11 0.61
C LEU A 196 -27.65 14.80 1.20
N VAL A 197 -27.52 13.71 0.46
CA VAL A 197 -27.82 12.34 0.91
C VAL A 197 -26.51 11.58 1.04
N VAL A 198 -26.20 11.11 2.25
CA VAL A 198 -24.96 10.38 2.55
C VAL A 198 -25.30 8.95 2.94
N ASP A 199 -24.80 7.97 2.17
CA ASP A 199 -24.87 6.55 2.55
C ASP A 199 -23.68 6.20 3.44
N GLU A 200 -23.97 5.96 4.71
CA GLU A 200 -23.05 5.56 5.77
C GLU A 200 -23.04 4.05 6.01
N ALA A 201 -23.33 3.24 4.99
CA ALA A 201 -23.22 1.78 5.07
C ALA A 201 -21.91 1.31 5.74
N HIS A 202 -20.77 1.89 5.40
CA HIS A 202 -19.45 1.45 5.86
C HIS A 202 -18.83 2.29 6.98
N SER A 203 -19.47 3.38 7.39
CA SER A 203 -19.04 4.25 8.50
C SER A 203 -19.96 4.22 9.72
N PHE A 204 -21.20 3.71 9.58
CA PHE A 204 -22.15 3.63 10.67
C PHE A 204 -21.63 2.71 11.78
N ALA A 205 -21.62 3.24 13.01
CA ALA A 205 -21.07 2.64 14.24
C ALA A 205 -19.56 2.32 14.22
N THR A 206 -18.82 2.65 13.15
CA THR A 206 -17.37 2.37 13.07
C THR A 206 -16.50 3.52 13.58
N VAL A 207 -17.12 4.66 13.88
CA VAL A 207 -16.48 5.83 14.49
C VAL A 207 -17.04 6.09 15.89
N PRO A 208 -16.29 6.69 16.83
CA PRO A 208 -16.74 6.90 18.21
C PRO A 208 -18.06 7.67 18.34
N GLN A 209 -18.33 8.59 17.43
CA GLN A 209 -19.55 9.40 17.37
C GLN A 209 -20.73 8.65 16.72
N GLY A 210 -20.55 7.40 16.28
CA GLY A 210 -21.58 6.59 15.62
C GLY A 210 -21.74 6.85 14.12
N THR A 211 -21.59 8.10 13.66
CA THR A 211 -21.61 8.44 12.22
C THR A 211 -20.52 9.44 11.85
N LEU A 212 -20.09 9.44 10.59
CA LEU A 212 -19.22 10.49 10.07
C LEU A 212 -19.98 11.83 9.97
N ALA A 213 -21.27 11.80 9.64
CA ALA A 213 -22.11 12.99 9.64
C ALA A 213 -22.10 13.72 10.99
N ARG A 214 -22.19 13.00 12.11
CA ARG A 214 -22.04 13.59 13.45
C ARG A 214 -20.60 13.99 13.75
N THR A 215 -19.62 13.20 13.32
CA THR A 215 -18.19 13.52 13.51
C THR A 215 -17.83 14.86 12.88
N HIS A 216 -18.38 15.16 11.71
CA HIS A 216 -18.21 16.43 10.98
C HIS A 216 -19.25 17.50 11.37
N ASP A 217 -20.06 17.26 12.41
CA ASP A 217 -21.08 18.18 12.92
C ASP A 217 -22.06 18.67 11.84
N LEU A 218 -22.42 17.78 10.90
CA LEU A 218 -23.20 18.13 9.71
C LEU A 218 -24.67 18.50 10.04
N TRP A 219 -25.17 18.06 11.20
CA TRP A 219 -26.54 18.35 11.63
C TRP A 219 -26.68 19.59 12.51
N ASN A 220 -25.57 20.26 12.83
CA ASN A 220 -25.59 21.49 13.62
C ASN A 220 -25.92 22.70 12.75
N HIS A 221 -27.04 23.36 13.07
CA HIS A 221 -27.55 24.53 12.36
C HIS A 221 -26.80 25.83 12.62
N GLU A 222 -25.97 25.88 13.66
CA GLU A 222 -25.17 27.07 13.99
C GLU A 222 -23.90 27.17 13.13
N ARG A 223 -23.50 26.07 12.51
CA ARG A 223 -22.43 26.03 11.50
C ARG A 223 -22.99 26.59 10.18
N ASP A 224 -22.16 27.18 9.32
CA ASP A 224 -22.52 27.71 7.98
C ASP A 224 -23.12 26.65 7.00
N ALA A 225 -23.51 25.47 7.47
CA ALA A 225 -24.12 24.38 6.73
C ALA A 225 -25.65 24.51 6.68
N ARG A 226 -26.16 25.34 5.76
CA ARG A 226 -27.61 25.43 5.47
C ARG A 226 -28.14 24.31 4.56
N ALA A 227 -27.30 23.36 4.15
CA ALA A 227 -27.75 22.23 3.35
C ALA A 227 -28.62 21.30 4.23
N PRO A 228 -29.82 20.88 3.78
CA PRO A 228 -30.49 19.76 4.42
C PRO A 228 -29.66 18.49 4.19
N ILE A 229 -29.55 17.64 5.21
CA ILE A 229 -28.73 16.42 5.17
C ILE A 229 -29.54 15.24 5.67
N ILE A 230 -29.57 14.18 4.87
CA ILE A 230 -30.20 12.90 5.20
C ILE A 230 -29.13 11.82 5.11
N VAL A 231 -29.08 10.96 6.13
CA VAL A 231 -28.14 9.84 6.14
C VAL A 231 -28.91 8.54 5.96
N THR A 232 -28.42 7.65 5.12
CA THR A 232 -28.85 6.25 5.08
C THR A 232 -27.75 5.37 5.64
N ALA A 233 -28.11 4.23 6.25
CA ALA A 233 -27.12 3.29 6.75
C ALA A 233 -27.63 1.83 6.71
N SER A 234 -26.69 0.91 6.86
CA SER A 234 -26.90 -0.54 6.83
C SER A 234 -26.64 -1.13 8.21
N LEU A 235 -27.58 -1.90 8.75
CA LEU A 235 -27.38 -2.58 10.04
C LEU A 235 -26.54 -3.87 9.89
N SER A 236 -26.46 -4.41 8.67
CA SER A 236 -25.84 -5.74 8.39
C SER A 236 -24.32 -5.76 8.30
N LYS A 237 -23.67 -4.68 8.75
CA LYS A 237 -22.21 -4.51 8.70
C LYS A 237 -21.69 -4.40 10.13
N ALA A 238 -21.33 -3.19 10.58
CA ALA A 238 -20.79 -2.96 11.92
C ALA A 238 -21.65 -3.54 13.06
N LEU A 239 -22.98 -3.50 12.92
CA LEU A 239 -23.91 -4.02 13.93
C LEU A 239 -24.28 -5.50 13.75
N ALA A 240 -23.78 -6.16 12.70
CA ALA A 240 -24.06 -7.58 12.42
C ALA A 240 -25.55 -7.99 12.43
N ALA A 241 -26.47 -7.04 12.20
CA ALA A 241 -27.92 -7.26 12.27
C ALA A 241 -28.59 -7.04 10.90
N GLN A 242 -29.65 -7.76 10.57
CA GLN A 242 -30.39 -7.44 9.34
C GLN A 242 -31.15 -6.11 9.48
N GLY A 243 -31.14 -5.30 8.43
CA GLY A 243 -31.92 -4.06 8.36
C GLY A 243 -31.18 -2.90 7.70
N GLY A 244 -31.88 -1.78 7.56
CA GLY A 244 -31.36 -0.49 7.14
C GLY A 244 -32.08 0.63 7.85
N VAL A 245 -31.53 1.84 7.81
CA VAL A 245 -32.11 3.00 8.48
C VAL A 245 -31.93 4.26 7.63
N ILE A 246 -32.93 5.13 7.68
CA ILE A 246 -32.82 6.52 7.25
C ILE A 246 -32.80 7.38 8.52
N LEU A 247 -31.79 8.23 8.65
CA LEU A 247 -31.56 9.12 9.77
C LEU A 247 -31.84 10.56 9.35
N PHE A 248 -32.64 11.23 10.17
CA PHE A 248 -33.08 12.60 9.94
C PHE A 248 -32.41 13.50 10.98
N GLY A 249 -31.43 14.27 10.52
CA GLY A 249 -30.78 15.28 11.33
C GLY A 249 -31.51 16.62 11.32
N GLY A 250 -30.92 17.56 12.03
CA GLY A 250 -31.31 18.95 12.03
C GLY A 250 -32.34 19.35 13.10
N PRO A 251 -33.25 20.33 12.91
CA PRO A 251 -34.19 20.72 13.94
C PRO A 251 -35.35 19.72 13.94
N ALA A 252 -35.92 19.46 15.12
CA ALA A 252 -36.94 18.42 15.31
C ALA A 252 -38.12 18.52 14.32
N HIS A 253 -38.57 19.74 13.99
CA HIS A 253 -39.67 19.94 13.03
C HIS A 253 -39.31 19.48 11.61
N GLN A 254 -38.07 19.71 11.16
CA GLN A 254 -37.62 19.31 9.82
C GLN A 254 -37.46 17.79 9.74
N ALA A 255 -36.89 17.18 10.79
CA ALA A 255 -36.76 15.73 10.89
C ALA A 255 -38.14 15.04 10.84
N ALA A 256 -39.13 15.57 11.58
CA ALA A 256 -40.49 15.06 11.56
C ALA A 256 -41.14 15.16 10.16
N LEU A 257 -40.94 16.28 9.45
CA LEU A 257 -41.45 16.45 8.08
C LEU A 257 -40.84 15.46 7.10
N TRP A 258 -39.51 15.25 7.17
CA TRP A 258 -38.85 14.27 6.31
C TRP A 258 -39.29 12.84 6.61
N ARG A 259 -39.42 12.50 7.90
CA ARG A 259 -39.93 11.19 8.31
C ARG A 259 -41.34 10.96 7.75
N ASP A 260 -42.25 11.91 7.93
CA ASP A 260 -43.62 11.81 7.43
C ASP A 260 -43.64 11.66 5.90
N HIS A 261 -42.87 12.47 5.19
CA HIS A 261 -42.74 12.36 3.74
C HIS A 261 -42.27 10.98 3.29
N VAL A 262 -41.21 10.43 3.92
CA VAL A 262 -40.70 9.10 3.60
C VAL A 262 -41.73 8.01 3.91
N VAL A 263 -42.43 8.08 5.05
CA VAL A 263 -43.49 7.11 5.41
C VAL A 263 -44.59 7.06 4.34
N ASN A 264 -44.95 8.21 3.77
CA ASN A 264 -46.06 8.34 2.82
C ASN A 264 -45.67 8.18 1.35
N THR A 265 -44.37 8.20 1.01
CA THR A 265 -43.92 8.17 -0.40
C THR A 265 -42.91 7.07 -0.72
N ALA A 266 -42.13 6.60 0.25
CA ALA A 266 -41.13 5.57 0.01
C ALA A 266 -41.80 4.22 -0.29
N ARG A 267 -41.78 3.82 -1.56
CA ARG A 267 -42.37 2.55 -2.01
C ARG A 267 -41.90 1.33 -1.20
N PRO A 268 -40.61 1.16 -0.87
CA PRO A 268 -40.19 0.07 0.00
C PRO A 268 -40.86 0.09 1.38
N PHE A 269 -41.13 1.26 1.96
CA PHE A 269 -41.80 1.34 3.26
C PHE A 269 -43.28 0.94 3.18
N ILE A 270 -43.94 1.30 2.07
CA ILE A 270 -45.37 1.06 1.84
C ILE A 270 -45.66 -0.38 1.42
N TYR A 271 -44.79 -0.98 0.60
CA TYR A 271 -45.07 -2.25 -0.08
C TYR A 271 -44.19 -3.43 0.36
N ASP A 272 -43.02 -3.20 0.95
CA ASP A 272 -42.21 -4.30 1.51
C ASP A 272 -42.74 -4.72 2.88
N THR A 273 -42.48 -5.97 3.27
CA THR A 273 -42.74 -6.40 4.65
C THR A 273 -41.79 -5.65 5.59
N GLY A 274 -42.32 -5.11 6.70
CA GLY A 274 -41.49 -4.41 7.68
C GLY A 274 -40.33 -5.26 8.20
N LEU A 275 -39.30 -4.61 8.76
CA LEU A 275 -38.25 -5.30 9.51
C LEU A 275 -38.90 -6.25 10.53
N SER A 276 -38.33 -7.44 10.73
CA SER A 276 -38.87 -8.35 11.74
C SER A 276 -38.69 -7.75 13.14
N PRO A 277 -39.73 -7.71 14.01
CA PRO A 277 -39.59 -7.24 15.39
C PRO A 277 -38.51 -8.00 16.17
N LEU A 278 -38.40 -9.32 15.97
CA LEU A 278 -37.32 -10.15 16.50
C LEU A 278 -35.93 -9.66 16.06
N VAL A 279 -35.79 -9.31 14.78
CA VAL A 279 -34.54 -8.77 14.24
C VAL A 279 -34.27 -7.34 14.73
N ALA A 280 -35.31 -6.54 14.94
CA ALA A 280 -35.21 -5.18 15.48
C ALA A 280 -34.67 -5.20 16.93
N GLU A 281 -35.08 -6.16 17.75
CA GLU A 281 -34.49 -6.36 19.08
C GLU A 281 -33.02 -6.79 19.01
N ALA A 282 -32.66 -7.70 18.11
CA ALA A 282 -31.25 -8.07 17.92
C ALA A 282 -30.40 -6.86 17.48
N ALA A 283 -30.93 -6.01 16.59
CA ALA A 283 -30.27 -4.77 16.21
C ALA A 283 -30.13 -3.78 17.37
N LEU A 284 -31.12 -3.70 18.27
CA LEU A 284 -31.06 -2.87 19.48
C LEU A 284 -29.94 -3.33 20.42
N GLU A 285 -29.77 -4.66 20.61
CA GLU A 285 -28.67 -5.21 21.40
C GLU A 285 -27.31 -4.88 20.80
N ALA A 286 -27.17 -5.02 19.47
CA ALA A 286 -25.95 -4.62 18.77
C ALA A 286 -25.62 -3.13 18.91
N CYS A 287 -26.64 -2.25 18.82
CA CYS A 287 -26.46 -0.81 19.05
C CYS A 287 -25.98 -0.52 20.47
N THR A 288 -26.56 -1.19 21.46
CA THR A 288 -26.20 -1.05 22.87
C THR A 288 -24.75 -1.47 23.11
N ALA A 289 -24.33 -2.60 22.53
CA ALA A 289 -22.94 -3.07 22.59
C ALA A 289 -21.97 -2.08 21.91
N ALA A 290 -22.30 -1.62 20.71
CA ALA A 290 -21.47 -0.65 19.97
C ALA A 290 -21.27 0.67 20.73
N ARG A 291 -22.26 1.11 21.51
CA ARG A 291 -22.19 2.32 22.34
C ARG A 291 -21.49 2.10 23.69
N GLY A 292 -21.70 0.94 24.32
CA GLY A 292 -21.21 0.64 25.67
C GLY A 292 -19.76 0.16 25.70
N GLU A 293 -19.26 -0.37 24.58
CA GLU A 293 -17.91 -0.92 24.45
C GLU A 293 -17.06 -0.02 23.54
N ASN A 294 -15.76 0.08 23.80
CA ASN A 294 -14.85 0.95 23.01
C ASN A 294 -14.43 0.30 21.66
N LEU A 295 -15.39 -0.35 20.97
CA LEU A 295 -15.15 -1.16 19.77
C LEU A 295 -14.72 -0.33 18.57
N ALA A 296 -15.29 0.87 18.40
CA ALA A 296 -14.89 1.79 17.33
C ALA A 296 -13.42 2.24 17.46
N ALA A 297 -12.93 2.50 18.69
CA ALA A 297 -11.53 2.84 18.90
C ALA A 297 -10.60 1.63 18.69
N ALA A 298 -11.03 0.43 19.09
CA ALA A 298 -10.29 -0.80 18.80
C ALA A 298 -10.17 -1.03 17.29
N LEU A 299 -11.27 -0.89 16.55
CA LEU A 299 -11.28 -0.95 15.09
C LEU A 299 -10.34 0.08 14.46
N GLU A 300 -10.34 1.32 14.95
CA GLU A 300 -9.46 2.38 14.47
C GLU A 300 -7.98 2.03 14.70
N GLU A 301 -7.62 1.48 15.87
CA GLU A 301 -6.25 0.99 16.11
C GLU A 301 -5.88 -0.12 15.13
N ARG A 302 -6.76 -1.11 14.92
CA ARG A 302 -6.50 -2.23 14.01
C ARG A 302 -6.38 -1.77 12.57
N ARG A 303 -7.21 -0.82 12.14
CA ARG A 303 -7.17 -0.20 10.82
C ARG A 303 -5.83 0.50 10.59
N ARG A 304 -5.39 1.35 11.53
CA ARG A 304 -4.08 2.05 11.42
C ARG A 304 -2.92 1.06 11.39
N ARG A 305 -2.96 0.03 12.23
CA ARG A 305 -1.97 -1.05 12.21
C ARG A 305 -1.96 -1.76 10.87
N ALA A 306 -3.13 -2.11 10.33
CA ALA A 306 -3.25 -2.79 9.04
C ALA A 306 -2.68 -1.98 7.88
N LEU A 307 -2.99 -0.68 7.83
CA LEU A 307 -2.42 0.26 6.87
C LEU A 307 -0.90 0.35 6.98
N SER A 308 -0.38 0.45 8.22
CA SER A 308 1.06 0.48 8.46
C SER A 308 1.74 -0.78 7.92
N ILE A 309 1.18 -1.97 8.17
CA ILE A 309 1.77 -3.24 7.76
C ILE A 309 1.70 -3.44 6.25
N ILE A 310 0.53 -3.28 5.63
CA ILE A 310 0.40 -3.42 4.18
C ILE A 310 1.26 -2.37 3.46
N GLY A 311 1.26 -1.14 3.97
CA GLY A 311 2.04 -0.04 3.45
C GLY A 311 3.56 -0.22 3.64
N ARG A 312 4.02 -1.20 4.43
CA ARG A 312 5.45 -1.51 4.49
C ARG A 312 5.94 -1.90 3.10
N ARG A 313 5.24 -2.78 2.38
CA ARG A 313 5.75 -3.34 1.13
C ARG A 313 5.51 -2.37 -0.04
N PRO A 314 6.55 -1.79 -0.66
CA PRO A 314 6.35 -0.77 -1.70
C PRO A 314 5.56 -1.29 -2.89
N ALA A 315 5.69 -2.57 -3.24
CA ALA A 315 4.93 -3.19 -4.33
C ALA A 315 3.43 -3.32 -4.00
N VAL A 316 3.09 -3.54 -2.73
CA VAL A 316 1.70 -3.66 -2.27
C VAL A 316 1.10 -2.30 -1.98
N GLU A 317 1.87 -1.38 -1.40
CA GLU A 317 1.49 0.03 -1.21
C GLU A 317 1.04 0.68 -2.53
N ARG A 318 1.69 0.37 -3.65
CA ARG A 318 1.29 0.85 -5.00
C ARG A 318 -0.11 0.41 -5.43
N VAL A 319 -0.58 -0.72 -4.92
CA VAL A 319 -1.88 -1.29 -5.29
C VAL A 319 -2.90 -1.17 -4.17
N LEU A 320 -2.49 -0.68 -2.99
CA LEU A 320 -3.36 -0.31 -1.90
C LEU A 320 -4.15 0.95 -2.25
N GLU A 321 -5.45 0.84 -2.08
CA GLU A 321 -6.44 1.89 -2.24
C GLU A 321 -7.30 1.97 -0.98
N GLY A 322 -7.75 3.19 -0.67
CA GLY A 322 -8.64 3.46 0.46
C GLY A 322 -7.97 3.34 1.83
N GLY A 323 -8.69 2.75 2.77
CA GLY A 323 -8.30 2.69 4.17
C GLY A 323 -8.78 3.86 5.02
N ALA A 324 -9.67 4.73 4.52
CA ALA A 324 -10.25 5.81 5.31
C ALA A 324 -11.25 5.30 6.37
N GLY A 325 -11.87 4.14 6.11
CA GLY A 325 -12.69 3.38 7.05
C GLY A 325 -12.18 1.95 7.22
N PRO A 326 -13.03 0.99 7.62
CA PRO A 326 -12.61 -0.38 7.93
C PRO A 326 -12.22 -1.22 6.71
N ILE A 327 -12.19 -0.63 5.50
CA ILE A 327 -11.94 -1.30 4.23
C ILE A 327 -10.59 -0.88 3.68
N LEU A 328 -9.73 -1.85 3.39
CA LEU A 328 -8.52 -1.70 2.59
C LEU A 328 -8.70 -2.49 1.30
N SER A 329 -8.42 -1.88 0.15
CA SER A 329 -8.54 -2.53 -1.15
C SER A 329 -7.19 -2.66 -1.82
N LEU A 330 -6.87 -3.86 -2.32
CA LEU A 330 -5.63 -4.12 -3.06
C LEU A 330 -6.00 -4.43 -4.51
N ARG A 331 -5.61 -3.58 -5.45
CA ARG A 331 -5.79 -3.83 -6.89
C ARG A 331 -5.07 -5.10 -7.30
N MET A 332 -5.71 -5.86 -8.16
CA MET A 332 -5.22 -7.11 -8.71
C MET A 332 -5.16 -7.04 -10.24
N PRO A 333 -4.17 -7.70 -10.88
CA PRO A 333 -3.99 -7.61 -12.34
C PRO A 333 -5.18 -8.11 -13.15
N SER A 334 -5.93 -9.08 -12.61
CA SER A 334 -7.09 -9.67 -13.29
C SER A 334 -8.04 -10.33 -12.28
N PRO A 335 -9.30 -10.62 -12.68
CA PRO A 335 -10.19 -11.46 -11.87
C PRO A 335 -9.59 -12.83 -11.55
N GLY A 336 -8.84 -13.42 -12.48
CA GLY A 336 -8.21 -14.74 -12.31
C GLY A 336 -7.11 -14.73 -11.26
N SER A 337 -6.22 -13.73 -11.30
CA SER A 337 -5.15 -13.59 -10.30
C SER A 337 -5.69 -13.24 -8.91
N ALA A 338 -6.76 -12.44 -8.83
CA ALA A 338 -7.45 -12.16 -7.57
C ALA A 338 -8.03 -13.44 -6.95
N LEU A 339 -8.68 -14.30 -7.74
CA LEU A 339 -9.19 -15.59 -7.25
C LEU A 339 -8.07 -16.55 -6.86
N ALA A 340 -6.97 -16.57 -7.60
CA ALA A 340 -5.81 -17.41 -7.26
C ALA A 340 -5.19 -16.99 -5.93
N ALA A 341 -4.92 -15.70 -5.75
CA ALA A 341 -4.41 -15.15 -4.50
C ALA A 341 -5.37 -15.39 -3.33
N ALA A 342 -6.69 -15.22 -3.52
CA ALA A 342 -7.66 -15.50 -2.48
C ALA A 342 -7.71 -16.98 -2.07
N ARG A 343 -7.52 -17.92 -3.02
CA ARG A 343 -7.41 -19.35 -2.71
C ARG A 343 -6.15 -19.67 -1.93
N GLU A 344 -5.01 -19.12 -2.36
CA GLU A 344 -3.74 -19.26 -1.66
C GLU A 344 -3.84 -18.77 -0.20
N LEU A 345 -4.48 -17.61 0.01
CA LEU A 345 -4.70 -17.06 1.34
C LEU A 345 -5.68 -17.91 2.17
N ASP A 346 -6.76 -18.40 1.56
CA ASP A 346 -7.71 -19.29 2.23
C ASP A 346 -7.05 -20.60 2.69
N GLU A 347 -6.12 -21.15 1.90
CA GLU A 347 -5.32 -22.32 2.27
C GLU A 347 -4.42 -22.07 3.50
N ALA A 348 -3.99 -20.82 3.71
CA ALA A 348 -3.24 -20.36 4.88
C ALA A 348 -4.14 -19.99 6.09
N GLY A 349 -5.46 -20.01 5.93
CA GLY A 349 -6.44 -19.63 6.96
C GLY A 349 -6.86 -18.15 6.91
N ILE A 350 -6.48 -17.41 5.87
CA ILE A 350 -6.75 -15.97 5.72
C ILE A 350 -7.84 -15.77 4.68
N ARG A 351 -9.04 -15.36 5.12
CA ARG A 351 -10.17 -15.16 4.21
C ARG A 351 -10.24 -13.72 3.73
N VAL A 352 -10.25 -13.52 2.41
CA VAL A 352 -10.35 -12.20 1.78
C VAL A 352 -11.53 -12.14 0.81
N ALA A 353 -12.10 -10.95 0.59
CA ALA A 353 -13.15 -10.77 -0.42
C ALA A 353 -12.55 -10.46 -1.80
N VAL A 354 -13.09 -11.08 -2.86
CA VAL A 354 -12.67 -10.83 -4.25
C VAL A 354 -13.71 -9.98 -4.97
N PHE A 355 -13.37 -8.73 -5.24
CA PHE A 355 -14.19 -7.77 -5.97
C PHE A 355 -13.77 -7.77 -7.44
N ARG A 356 -14.72 -8.02 -8.34
CA ARG A 356 -14.49 -8.16 -9.79
C ARG A 356 -15.74 -7.74 -10.57
N PRO A 357 -15.64 -7.41 -11.86
CA PRO A 357 -16.77 -6.93 -12.65
C PRO A 357 -18.02 -7.86 -12.54
N PRO A 358 -19.25 -7.31 -12.54
CA PRO A 358 -19.60 -5.89 -12.58
C PRO A 358 -19.66 -5.21 -11.19
N SER A 359 -19.19 -5.87 -10.12
CA SER A 359 -19.26 -5.34 -8.75
C SER A 359 -18.23 -4.23 -8.46
N VAL A 360 -17.44 -3.85 -9.46
CA VAL A 360 -16.42 -2.79 -9.42
C VAL A 360 -16.73 -1.84 -10.59
N PRO A 361 -17.08 -0.57 -10.33
CA PRO A 361 -17.58 0.34 -11.37
C PRO A 361 -16.53 0.66 -12.44
N ASP A 362 -15.25 0.63 -12.07
CA ASP A 362 -14.09 0.89 -12.93
C ASP A 362 -13.56 -0.35 -13.68
N ASN A 363 -14.19 -1.50 -13.49
CA ASN A 363 -13.77 -2.81 -13.99
C ASN A 363 -12.43 -3.35 -13.45
N ILE A 364 -11.83 -2.73 -12.42
CA ILE A 364 -10.56 -3.16 -11.82
C ILE A 364 -10.83 -4.15 -10.70
N SER A 365 -10.21 -5.33 -10.78
CA SER A 365 -10.40 -6.37 -9.75
C SER A 365 -9.55 -6.08 -8.51
N ARG A 366 -10.06 -6.45 -7.34
CA ARG A 366 -9.46 -6.16 -6.04
C ARG A 366 -9.56 -7.34 -5.09
N LEU A 367 -8.56 -7.49 -4.23
CA LEU A 367 -8.75 -8.12 -2.93
C LEU A 367 -9.20 -7.03 -1.96
N ARG A 368 -10.37 -7.21 -1.35
CA ARG A 368 -10.89 -6.29 -0.34
C ARG A 368 -10.74 -6.92 1.03
N LEU A 369 -10.09 -6.18 1.92
CA LEU A 369 -9.82 -6.56 3.29
C LEU A 369 -10.69 -5.72 4.22
N SER A 370 -11.52 -6.37 5.01
CA SER A 370 -12.38 -5.75 6.01
C SER A 370 -11.73 -5.96 7.38
N VAL A 371 -11.20 -4.91 7.98
CA VAL A 371 -10.57 -4.97 9.31
C VAL A 371 -11.67 -4.99 10.37
N HIS A 372 -11.50 -5.81 11.41
CA HIS A 372 -12.45 -5.92 12.52
C HIS A 372 -11.80 -5.53 13.85
N ALA A 373 -12.62 -5.07 14.79
CA ALA A 373 -12.19 -4.69 16.14
C ALA A 373 -11.60 -5.86 16.94
N ASP A 374 -12.06 -7.09 16.67
CA ASP A 374 -11.67 -8.32 17.36
C ASP A 374 -10.46 -9.03 16.73
N HIS A 375 -9.90 -8.51 15.62
CA HIS A 375 -8.64 -9.01 15.09
C HIS A 375 -7.53 -8.89 16.13
N ARG A 376 -6.89 -10.02 16.49
CA ARG A 376 -5.74 -10.01 17.40
C ARG A 376 -4.54 -9.36 16.71
N PRO A 377 -3.79 -8.46 17.37
CA PRO A 377 -2.77 -7.65 16.70
C PRO A 377 -1.59 -8.46 16.14
N ASP A 378 -1.20 -9.55 16.80
CA ASP A 378 -0.16 -10.49 16.35
C ASP A 378 -0.60 -11.27 15.10
N GLN A 379 -1.82 -11.80 15.10
CA GLN A 379 -2.40 -12.49 13.93
C GLN A 379 -2.61 -11.54 12.76
N LEU A 380 -3.04 -10.31 13.04
CA LEU A 380 -3.22 -9.27 12.05
C LEU A 380 -1.92 -8.97 11.30
N VAL A 381 -0.78 -8.87 12.01
CA VAL A 381 0.54 -8.67 11.40
C VAL A 381 0.87 -9.80 10.43
N LEU A 382 0.87 -11.04 10.92
CA LEU A 382 1.24 -12.19 10.10
C LEU A 382 0.32 -12.38 8.88
N ALA A 383 -0.99 -12.17 9.08
CA ALA A 383 -1.95 -12.32 8.01
C ALA A 383 -1.79 -11.26 6.91
N LEU A 384 -1.53 -10.00 7.29
CA LEU A 384 -1.32 -8.93 6.31
C LEU A 384 0.00 -9.10 5.56
N GLU A 385 1.05 -9.64 6.20
CA GLU A 385 2.29 -10.00 5.51
C GLU A 385 2.07 -11.12 4.48
N GLN A 386 1.24 -12.12 4.79
CA GLN A 386 0.83 -13.17 3.85
C GLN A 386 0.01 -12.60 2.68
N VAL A 387 -0.96 -11.72 2.97
CA VAL A 387 -1.73 -10.98 1.95
C VAL A 387 -0.80 -10.19 1.03
N ALA A 388 0.14 -9.45 1.61
CA ALA A 388 1.11 -8.67 0.88
C ALA A 388 1.97 -9.55 -0.06
N SER A 389 2.46 -10.69 0.45
CA SER A 389 3.19 -11.67 -0.36
C SER A 389 2.37 -12.25 -1.52
N ALA A 390 1.11 -12.61 -1.27
CA ALA A 390 0.22 -13.16 -2.30
C ALA A 390 -0.08 -12.12 -3.40
N VAL A 391 -0.24 -10.86 -3.01
CA VAL A 391 -0.45 -9.75 -3.94
C VAL A 391 0.82 -9.52 -4.78
N GLU A 392 2.00 -9.47 -4.18
CA GLU A 392 3.27 -9.34 -4.93
C GLU A 392 3.44 -10.46 -5.97
N ARG A 393 3.18 -11.72 -5.59
CA ARG A 393 3.21 -12.84 -6.54
C ARG A 393 2.20 -12.69 -7.67
N ALA A 394 0.98 -12.22 -7.36
CA ALA A 394 -0.03 -11.97 -8.38
C ALA A 394 0.42 -10.92 -9.40
N TRP A 395 1.24 -9.95 -8.98
CA TRP A 395 1.85 -8.92 -9.83
C TRP A 395 3.22 -9.35 -10.43
N GLY A 396 3.57 -10.64 -10.34
CA GLY A 396 4.73 -11.21 -11.01
C GLY A 396 6.02 -11.28 -10.18
N ALA A 397 5.96 -10.96 -8.88
CA ALA A 397 7.13 -11.12 -8.00
C ALA A 397 7.48 -12.61 -7.81
N THR A 398 8.77 -12.94 -7.88
CA THR A 398 9.27 -14.30 -7.70
C THR A 398 9.81 -14.50 -6.29
N ALA A 399 9.60 -15.70 -5.74
CA ALA A 399 10.25 -16.12 -4.48
C ALA A 399 11.72 -16.54 -4.68
N LYS A 400 12.15 -16.71 -5.94
CA LYS A 400 13.51 -17.07 -6.30
C LYS A 400 14.30 -15.83 -6.73
N CYS A 401 15.61 -15.84 -6.45
CA CYS A 401 16.55 -14.85 -6.97
C CYS A 401 16.50 -14.85 -8.51
N PRO A 402 16.06 -13.75 -9.14
CA PRO A 402 15.81 -13.74 -10.58
C PRO A 402 17.10 -13.82 -11.39
N PHE A 403 18.20 -13.25 -10.89
CA PHE A 403 19.51 -13.30 -11.54
C PHE A 403 20.30 -14.59 -11.26
N ALA A 404 19.77 -15.52 -10.44
CA ALA A 404 20.39 -16.83 -10.26
C ALA A 404 20.19 -17.76 -11.46
N HIS A 405 19.17 -17.52 -12.29
CA HIS A 405 18.72 -18.48 -13.31
C HIS A 405 18.49 -17.88 -14.71
N GLY A 406 19.00 -16.68 -15.00
CA GLY A 406 18.91 -16.08 -16.33
C GLY A 406 18.79 -14.57 -16.34
N ASP A 407 18.27 -14.03 -17.44
CA ASP A 407 18.03 -12.60 -17.64
C ASP A 407 16.73 -12.17 -16.95
N ALA A 408 16.87 -11.38 -15.87
CA ALA A 408 15.76 -10.89 -15.08
C ALA A 408 15.01 -9.69 -15.71
N ARG A 409 15.47 -9.16 -16.86
CA ARG A 409 14.81 -8.03 -17.51
C ARG A 409 13.46 -8.44 -18.11
N PRO A 410 12.43 -7.58 -18.01
CA PRO A 410 11.18 -7.77 -18.75
C PRO A 410 11.44 -7.90 -20.26
N ASP A 411 10.68 -8.77 -20.94
CA ASP A 411 10.91 -9.11 -22.35
C ASP A 411 10.88 -7.88 -23.27
N ASP A 412 9.97 -6.94 -23.01
CA ASP A 412 9.83 -5.68 -23.73
C ASP A 412 10.97 -4.68 -23.46
N HIS A 413 11.84 -4.94 -22.49
CA HIS A 413 12.98 -4.09 -22.14
C HIS A 413 14.35 -4.71 -22.51
N ARG A 414 14.41 -5.99 -22.90
CA ARG A 414 15.67 -6.69 -23.23
C ARG A 414 16.42 -6.10 -24.42
N HIS A 415 15.69 -5.54 -25.40
CA HIS A 415 16.28 -4.97 -26.61
C HIS A 415 17.05 -3.65 -26.40
N ARG A 416 16.96 -3.03 -25.22
CA ARG A 416 17.56 -1.71 -24.96
C ARG A 416 19.05 -1.76 -24.63
N GLN A 417 19.57 -2.93 -24.25
CA GLN A 417 20.92 -3.09 -23.74
C GLN A 417 21.48 -4.45 -24.14
N ILE A 418 22.76 -4.46 -24.52
CA ILE A 418 23.53 -5.67 -24.85
C ILE A 418 24.05 -6.27 -23.55
N LEU A 419 23.62 -7.48 -23.21
CA LEU A 419 24.10 -8.19 -22.02
C LEU A 419 25.48 -8.79 -22.30
N VAL A 420 26.47 -8.40 -21.51
CA VAL A 420 27.85 -8.91 -21.56
C VAL A 420 28.06 -9.87 -20.40
N GLU A 421 28.18 -11.15 -20.73
CA GLU A 421 28.18 -12.25 -19.77
C GLU A 421 29.56 -12.88 -19.55
N ASP A 422 30.46 -12.74 -20.52
CA ASP A 422 31.80 -13.31 -20.45
C ASP A 422 32.67 -12.55 -19.43
N PRO A 423 33.24 -13.21 -18.40
CA PRO A 423 34.01 -12.53 -17.37
C PRO A 423 35.26 -11.79 -17.86
N ALA A 424 35.86 -12.21 -18.98
CA ALA A 424 37.02 -11.51 -19.54
C ALA A 424 36.57 -10.23 -20.25
N ALA A 425 35.51 -10.30 -21.05
CA ALA A 425 34.88 -9.14 -21.67
C ALA A 425 34.37 -8.13 -20.64
N VAL A 426 33.73 -8.57 -19.55
CA VAL A 426 33.30 -7.67 -18.46
C VAL A 426 34.49 -6.93 -17.83
N ARG A 427 35.60 -7.63 -17.55
CA ARG A 427 36.80 -7.00 -16.99
C ARG A 427 37.46 -6.04 -17.98
N GLN A 428 37.50 -6.40 -19.27
CA GLN A 428 37.98 -5.53 -20.34
C GLN A 428 37.17 -4.23 -20.36
N VAL A 429 35.84 -4.32 -20.42
CA VAL A 429 34.95 -3.16 -20.47
C VAL A 429 35.07 -2.28 -19.23
N MET A 430 35.16 -2.87 -18.04
CA MET A 430 35.34 -2.09 -16.80
C MET A 430 36.74 -1.50 -16.65
N GLY A 431 37.76 -2.14 -17.24
CA GLY A 431 39.16 -1.72 -17.19
C GLY A 431 39.48 -0.56 -18.12
N ASP A 432 38.66 -0.34 -19.15
CA ASP A 432 38.84 0.71 -20.16
C ASP A 432 37.66 1.71 -20.15
N PRO A 433 37.66 2.68 -19.22
CA PRO A 433 36.59 3.66 -19.10
C PRO A 433 36.63 4.76 -20.17
N GLU A 434 37.63 4.77 -21.06
CA GLU A 434 37.72 5.70 -22.19
C GLU A 434 36.98 5.13 -23.41
N SER A 435 37.18 3.86 -23.72
CA SER A 435 36.43 3.17 -24.79
C SER A 435 35.02 2.78 -24.36
N TYR A 436 34.77 2.61 -23.06
CA TYR A 436 33.47 2.25 -22.50
C TYR A 436 33.09 3.23 -21.39
N VAL A 437 32.41 4.30 -21.79
CA VAL A 437 32.13 5.43 -20.91
C VAL A 437 31.06 5.09 -19.86
N PRO A 438 31.18 5.63 -18.63
CA PRO A 438 30.24 5.36 -17.53
C PRO A 438 29.03 6.32 -17.49
N ASP A 439 28.85 7.18 -18.50
CA ASP A 439 27.85 8.25 -18.53
C ASP A 439 26.43 7.76 -18.25
N ASN A 440 26.08 6.56 -18.71
CA ASN A 440 24.77 5.97 -18.50
C ASN A 440 24.59 5.28 -17.14
N ALA A 441 25.64 5.16 -16.30
CA ALA A 441 25.63 4.37 -15.06
C ALA A 441 24.57 4.84 -14.05
N LEU A 442 24.25 6.14 -14.04
CA LEU A 442 23.36 6.79 -13.09
C LEU A 442 22.14 7.46 -13.76
N THR A 443 21.85 7.08 -15.01
CA THR A 443 20.69 7.59 -15.76
C THR A 443 19.44 6.76 -15.50
N THR A 444 18.25 7.32 -15.73
CA THR A 444 16.99 6.56 -15.61
C THR A 444 16.88 5.50 -16.70
N ASN A 445 16.60 4.26 -16.31
CA ASN A 445 16.44 3.12 -17.23
C ASN A 445 15.24 3.27 -18.19
N VAL A 446 14.17 3.92 -17.74
CA VAL A 446 13.01 4.29 -18.57
C VAL A 446 12.93 5.81 -18.70
N PRO A 447 12.54 6.34 -19.87
CA PRO A 447 12.35 7.78 -20.03
C PRO A 447 11.27 8.32 -19.08
N LEU A 448 11.58 9.40 -18.37
CA LEU A 448 10.64 10.05 -17.45
C LEU A 448 9.49 10.73 -18.20
N VAL A 449 8.26 10.55 -17.71
CA VAL A 449 7.06 11.23 -18.20
C VAL A 449 7.11 12.75 -17.93
N PRO A 450 6.42 13.59 -18.72
CA PRO A 450 6.46 15.05 -18.55
C PRO A 450 6.07 15.54 -17.15
N ALA A 451 5.11 14.88 -16.50
CA ALA A 451 4.69 15.24 -15.14
C ALA A 451 5.81 15.01 -14.11
N ALA A 452 6.52 13.89 -14.18
CA ALA A 452 7.67 13.58 -13.33
C ALA A 452 8.81 14.58 -13.55
N ARG A 453 9.11 14.92 -14.82
CA ARG A 453 10.13 15.93 -15.15
C ARG A 453 9.80 17.31 -14.58
N ARG A 454 8.53 17.74 -14.67
CA ARG A 454 8.08 19.01 -14.09
C ARG A 454 8.31 19.06 -12.58
N ILE A 455 8.04 17.97 -11.87
CA ILE A 455 8.26 17.87 -10.42
C ILE A 455 9.75 18.03 -10.10
N LEU A 456 10.62 17.25 -10.75
CA LEU A 456 12.07 17.35 -10.54
C LEU A 456 12.61 18.75 -10.88
N ALA A 457 12.06 19.40 -11.92
CA ALA A 457 12.44 20.75 -12.30
C ALA A 457 12.11 21.80 -11.22
N THR A 458 11.09 21.57 -10.37
CA THR A 458 10.73 22.53 -9.30
C THR A 458 11.83 22.74 -8.26
N VAL A 459 12.69 21.74 -8.07
CA VAL A 459 13.82 21.80 -7.13
C VAL A 459 15.17 21.96 -7.83
N GLY A 460 15.16 22.24 -9.15
CA GLY A 460 16.39 22.37 -9.93
C GLY A 460 17.20 21.06 -10.00
N PHE A 461 16.53 19.90 -9.95
CA PHE A 461 17.19 18.60 -9.87
C PHE A 461 18.20 18.38 -11.00
N GLN A 462 19.48 18.31 -10.65
CA GLN A 462 20.61 18.05 -11.54
C GLN A 462 21.61 17.11 -10.85
N LEU A 463 22.09 16.10 -11.59
CA LEU A 463 23.07 15.12 -11.10
C LEU A 463 24.25 15.06 -12.08
N PRO A 464 25.11 16.09 -12.13
CA PRO A 464 26.27 16.10 -13.02
C PRO A 464 27.22 14.92 -12.75
N PRO A 465 27.94 14.41 -13.76
CA PRO A 465 28.84 13.28 -13.61
C PRO A 465 29.86 13.43 -12.47
N VAL A 466 29.93 12.41 -11.61
CA VAL A 466 30.88 12.31 -10.49
C VAL A 466 31.12 10.85 -10.11
N LEU A 467 32.35 10.53 -9.68
CA LEU A 467 32.79 9.17 -9.33
C LEU A 467 32.28 8.07 -10.29
N ALA A 468 31.20 7.37 -9.94
CA ALA A 468 30.69 6.21 -10.67
C ALA A 468 30.25 6.51 -12.12
N SER A 469 29.99 7.78 -12.45
CA SER A 469 29.63 8.25 -13.80
C SER A 469 30.67 9.20 -14.42
N ALA A 470 31.86 9.37 -13.81
CA ALA A 470 32.89 10.28 -14.31
C ALA A 470 34.23 9.57 -14.56
N THR A 471 35.05 10.14 -15.44
CA THR A 471 36.41 9.67 -15.76
C THR A 471 37.43 10.82 -15.66
N GLY A 472 38.69 10.55 -16.00
CA GLY A 472 39.73 11.60 -16.10
C GLY A 472 40.15 12.26 -14.78
N GLU A 473 40.55 13.52 -14.86
CA GLU A 473 41.11 14.30 -13.74
C GLU A 473 40.10 14.52 -12.62
N LEU A 474 38.85 14.86 -12.97
CA LEU A 474 37.78 15.09 -12.00
C LEU A 474 37.53 13.83 -11.15
N HIS A 475 37.43 12.66 -11.79
CA HIS A 475 37.28 11.39 -11.09
C HIS A 475 38.46 11.14 -10.13
N ARG A 476 39.70 11.32 -10.59
CA ARG A 476 40.91 11.12 -9.77
C ARG A 476 40.97 12.09 -8.58
N LYS A 477 40.60 13.36 -8.78
CA LYS A 477 40.56 14.39 -7.73
C LYS A 477 39.53 14.05 -6.66
N VAL A 478 38.27 13.79 -7.05
CA VAL A 478 37.20 13.44 -6.10
C VAL A 478 37.53 12.14 -5.36
N ARG A 479 38.00 11.11 -6.07
CA ARG A 479 38.35 9.82 -5.47
C ARG A 479 39.50 9.92 -4.47
N ARG A 480 40.47 10.81 -4.68
CA ARG A 480 41.56 11.06 -3.73
C ARG A 480 41.04 11.61 -2.39
N ILE A 481 40.00 12.44 -2.42
CA ILE A 481 39.38 13.03 -1.23
C ILE A 481 38.47 12.02 -0.52
N THR A 482 37.69 11.24 -1.27
CA THR A 482 36.71 10.32 -0.68
C THR A 482 37.32 9.01 -0.16
N THR A 483 38.41 8.51 -0.78
CA THR A 483 39.03 7.21 -0.40
C THR A 483 39.48 7.11 1.06
N PRO A 484 40.12 8.13 1.67
CA PRO A 484 40.54 8.08 3.07
C PRO A 484 39.40 7.75 4.06
N TYR A 485 38.17 8.20 3.78
CA TYR A 485 37.00 7.94 4.63
C TYR A 485 36.59 6.46 4.67
N PHE A 486 36.79 5.73 3.57
CA PHE A 486 36.29 4.35 3.40
C PHE A 486 37.39 3.31 3.15
N SER A 487 38.66 3.72 3.25
CA SER A 487 39.79 2.81 3.02
C SER A 487 39.75 1.62 3.97
N ALA A 488 40.28 0.46 3.53
CA ALA A 488 40.35 -0.74 4.39
C ALA A 488 41.09 -0.48 5.71
N THR A 489 42.06 0.45 5.73
CA THR A 489 42.76 0.88 6.93
C THR A 489 41.84 1.67 7.87
N THR A 490 41.06 2.60 7.34
CA THR A 490 40.07 3.36 8.11
C THR A 490 38.99 2.46 8.68
N VAL A 491 38.44 1.54 7.87
CA VAL A 491 37.44 0.55 8.32
C VAL A 491 38.00 -0.30 9.46
N ARG A 492 39.24 -0.82 9.35
CA ARG A 492 39.87 -1.57 10.44
C ARG A 492 40.04 -0.75 11.71
N ARG A 493 40.41 0.53 11.59
CA ARG A 493 40.59 1.44 12.73
C ARG A 493 39.26 1.73 13.44
N ARG A 494 38.16 1.87 12.69
CA ARG A 494 36.81 2.19 13.20
C ARG A 494 35.97 0.94 13.51
N LEU A 495 36.52 -0.26 13.33
CA LEU A 495 35.81 -1.52 13.59
C LEU A 495 35.23 -1.65 15.01
N PRO A 496 35.89 -1.17 16.10
CA PRO A 496 35.28 -1.16 17.43
C PRO A 496 33.97 -0.36 17.50
N ASP A 497 33.89 0.77 16.81
CA ASP A 497 32.71 1.62 16.78
C ASP A 497 31.57 0.96 15.98
N ILE A 498 31.91 0.36 14.83
CA ILE A 498 30.95 -0.40 13.99
C ILE A 498 30.37 -1.59 14.77
N ARG A 499 31.18 -2.26 15.60
CA ARG A 499 30.69 -3.29 16.54
C ARG A 499 29.75 -2.73 17.61
N GLY A 500 30.00 -1.49 18.07
CA GLY A 500 29.06 -0.76 18.92
C GLY A 500 27.70 -0.62 18.26
N ILE A 501 27.68 -0.06 17.04
CA ILE A 501 26.48 0.13 16.21
C ILE A 501 25.72 -1.19 16.01
N CYS A 502 26.43 -2.29 15.71
CA CYS A 502 25.82 -3.60 15.53
C CYS A 502 25.16 -4.11 16.82
N ARG A 503 25.83 -4.00 17.97
CA ARG A 503 25.26 -4.41 19.28
C ARG A 503 24.04 -3.57 19.65
N ASP A 504 24.07 -2.27 19.40
CA ASP A 504 22.93 -1.39 19.66
C ASP A 504 21.73 -1.77 18.78
N SER A 505 21.97 -2.03 17.50
CA SER A 505 20.94 -2.49 16.56
C SER A 505 20.37 -3.87 16.93
N ILE A 506 21.18 -4.77 17.51
CA ILE A 506 20.69 -6.06 18.02
C ILE A 506 19.76 -5.85 19.21
N ARG A 507 20.10 -4.96 20.16
CA ARG A 507 19.22 -4.64 21.29
C ARG A 507 17.88 -4.05 20.86
N GLU A 508 17.91 -3.16 19.86
CA GLU A 508 16.68 -2.62 19.24
C GLU A 508 15.83 -3.74 18.61
N LEU A 509 16.47 -4.66 17.88
CA LEU A 509 15.82 -5.82 17.28
C LEU A 509 15.21 -6.77 18.33
N GLU A 510 15.90 -7.02 19.46
CA GLU A 510 15.37 -7.84 20.56
C GLU A 510 14.06 -7.26 21.11
N ALA A 511 14.04 -5.95 21.36
CA ALA A 511 12.85 -5.26 21.85
C ALA A 511 11.68 -5.30 20.85
N GLU A 512 11.95 -5.19 19.54
CA GLU A 512 10.90 -5.33 18.52
C GLU A 512 10.33 -6.75 18.45
N LEU A 513 11.17 -7.77 18.61
CA LEU A 513 10.76 -9.18 18.58
C LEU A 513 9.82 -9.55 19.72
N GLU A 514 9.91 -8.88 20.88
CA GLU A 514 8.95 -9.03 21.99
C GLU A 514 7.51 -8.64 21.58
N SER A 515 7.37 -7.76 20.59
CA SER A 515 6.08 -7.27 20.09
C SER A 515 5.51 -8.12 18.94
N GLY A 516 6.25 -9.12 18.46
CA GLY A 516 5.84 -10.01 17.38
C GLY A 516 6.91 -10.14 16.27
N PRO A 517 6.53 -10.68 15.10
CA PRO A 517 7.45 -10.88 13.99
C PRO A 517 8.06 -9.57 13.47
N VAL A 518 9.35 -9.61 13.12
CA VAL A 518 10.15 -8.45 12.70
C VAL A 518 10.79 -8.68 11.33
N ASP A 519 10.94 -7.63 10.54
CA ASP A 519 11.64 -7.67 9.25
C ASP A 519 13.10 -7.25 9.37
N LEU A 520 14.02 -8.21 9.35
CA LEU A 520 15.46 -7.95 9.47
C LEU A 520 16.00 -7.06 8.35
N SER A 521 15.35 -7.04 7.18
CA SER A 521 15.78 -6.23 6.03
C SER A 521 15.58 -4.73 6.26
N ARG A 522 14.70 -4.35 7.20
CA ARG A 522 14.35 -2.97 7.54
C ARG A 522 14.90 -2.49 8.86
N THR A 523 15.18 -3.43 9.76
CA THR A 523 15.80 -3.15 11.06
C THR A 523 17.31 -3.23 10.90
N ILE A 524 17.93 -4.32 11.35
CA ILE A 524 19.37 -4.42 11.49
C ILE A 524 20.13 -4.36 10.16
N ALA A 525 19.58 -4.89 9.07
CA ALA A 525 20.24 -4.84 7.77
C ALA A 525 20.34 -3.40 7.24
N PHE A 526 19.41 -2.52 7.63
CA PHE A 526 19.41 -1.11 7.23
C PHE A 526 20.16 -0.24 8.24
N SER A 527 19.91 -0.43 9.54
CA SER A 527 20.43 0.44 10.60
C SER A 527 21.95 0.44 10.66
N VAL A 528 22.59 -0.74 10.52
CA VAL A 528 24.04 -0.86 10.65
C VAL A 528 24.76 -0.14 9.51
N PRO A 529 24.50 -0.41 8.21
CA PRO A 529 25.17 0.32 7.13
C PRO A 529 24.90 1.83 7.15
N ALA A 530 23.67 2.25 7.47
CA ALA A 530 23.32 3.68 7.52
C ALA A 530 24.10 4.42 8.63
N ARG A 531 24.13 3.87 9.84
CA ARG A 531 24.85 4.46 10.99
C ARG A 531 26.38 4.42 10.78
N SER A 532 26.91 3.34 10.20
CA SER A 532 28.34 3.26 9.85
C SER A 532 28.76 4.26 8.79
N LEU A 533 27.94 4.45 7.74
CA LEU A 533 28.20 5.44 6.70
C LEU A 533 28.29 6.85 7.30
N GLN A 534 27.33 7.20 8.16
CA GLN A 534 27.33 8.47 8.88
C GLN A 534 28.57 8.61 9.78
N LEU A 535 28.88 7.58 10.59
CA LEU A 535 30.04 7.56 11.48
C LEU A 535 31.37 7.80 10.75
N LEU A 536 31.53 7.18 9.57
CA LEU A 536 32.76 7.27 8.82
C LEU A 536 32.88 8.60 8.08
N SER A 537 31.81 9.06 7.46
CA SER A 537 31.81 10.23 6.57
C SER A 537 31.57 11.56 7.27
N GLY A 538 30.97 11.55 8.47
CA GLY A 538 30.49 12.74 9.16
C GLY A 538 29.30 13.41 8.47
N MET A 539 28.75 12.82 7.40
CA MET A 539 27.65 13.42 6.64
C MET A 539 26.37 13.46 7.49
N PRO A 540 25.54 14.51 7.34
CA PRO A 540 24.21 14.53 7.93
C PRO A 540 23.35 13.38 7.38
N ALA A 541 22.44 12.89 8.21
CA ALA A 541 21.48 11.86 7.85
C ALA A 541 20.08 12.28 8.31
N PRO A 542 19.03 12.08 7.48
CA PRO A 542 17.67 12.35 7.89
C PRO A 542 17.19 11.22 8.83
N GLU A 543 15.96 11.36 9.31
CA GLU A 543 15.28 10.30 10.07
C GLU A 543 15.38 8.94 9.34
N PRO A 544 15.74 7.82 10.02
CA PRO A 544 16.00 6.53 9.37
C PRO A 544 14.88 6.05 8.43
N SER A 545 13.61 6.21 8.83
CA SER A 545 12.46 5.81 8.02
C SER A 545 12.31 6.65 6.73
N VAL A 546 12.71 7.92 6.78
CA VAL A 546 12.71 8.84 5.64
C VAL A 546 13.87 8.48 4.70
N LEU A 547 15.07 8.26 5.24
CA LEU A 547 16.24 7.83 4.48
C LEU A 547 15.98 6.53 3.70
N GLN A 548 15.36 5.56 4.36
CA GLN A 548 15.03 4.26 3.75
C GLN A 548 14.09 4.44 2.55
N ARG A 549 13.03 5.25 2.71
CA ARG A 549 12.05 5.52 1.66
C ARG A 549 12.68 6.23 0.47
N TRP A 550 13.39 7.34 0.70
CA TRP A 550 14.07 8.12 -0.34
C TRP A 550 15.08 7.28 -1.12
N SER A 551 15.82 6.41 -0.42
CA SER A 551 16.79 5.51 -1.06
C SER A 551 16.10 4.47 -1.95
N ALA A 552 15.06 3.79 -1.45
CA ALA A 552 14.32 2.79 -2.20
C ALA A 552 13.60 3.37 -3.43
N ASP A 553 12.94 4.52 -3.27
CA ASP A 553 12.26 5.21 -4.37
C ASP A 553 13.26 5.69 -5.43
N SER A 554 14.42 6.20 -5.01
CA SER A 554 15.48 6.59 -5.95
C SER A 554 16.00 5.39 -6.73
N LEU A 555 16.26 4.26 -6.08
CA LEU A 555 16.68 3.04 -6.78
C LEU A 555 15.64 2.61 -7.84
N GLU A 556 14.36 2.62 -7.50
CA GLU A 556 13.28 2.30 -8.45
C GLU A 556 13.23 3.30 -9.61
N LEU A 557 13.38 4.60 -9.34
CA LEU A 557 13.33 5.65 -10.37
C LEU A 557 14.44 5.50 -11.40
N PHE A 558 15.66 5.23 -10.94
CA PHE A 558 16.85 5.20 -11.80
C PHE A 558 17.09 3.82 -12.44
N TRP A 559 16.80 2.72 -11.75
CA TRP A 559 17.10 1.35 -12.22
C TRP A 559 15.87 0.45 -12.38
N GLY A 560 14.67 0.90 -12.04
CA GLY A 560 13.45 0.13 -12.22
C GLY A 560 12.82 0.26 -13.61
N TRP A 561 11.61 -0.29 -13.71
CA TRP A 561 10.70 -0.15 -14.85
C TRP A 561 9.35 0.44 -14.39
N PRO A 562 9.33 1.60 -13.70
CA PRO A 562 8.10 2.15 -13.17
C PRO A 562 7.14 2.58 -14.28
N GLU A 563 5.87 2.17 -14.12
CA GLU A 563 4.78 2.65 -14.96
C GLU A 563 4.62 4.17 -14.88
N ARG A 564 3.93 4.75 -15.87
CA ARG A 564 3.80 6.20 -16.04
C ARG A 564 3.28 6.93 -14.80
N SER A 565 2.32 6.34 -14.09
CA SER A 565 1.75 6.90 -12.86
C SER A 565 2.74 6.85 -11.68
N ARG A 566 3.44 5.72 -11.51
CA ARG A 566 4.43 5.53 -10.43
C ARG A 566 5.61 6.51 -10.54
N GLN A 567 6.03 6.85 -11.75
CA GLN A 567 7.08 7.85 -11.99
C GLN A 567 6.80 9.20 -11.32
N VAL A 568 5.53 9.62 -11.18
CA VAL A 568 5.15 10.89 -10.55
C VAL A 568 5.43 10.86 -9.05
N GLY A 569 5.05 9.77 -8.37
CA GLY A 569 5.33 9.59 -6.93
C GLY A 569 6.82 9.49 -6.64
N LEU A 570 7.53 8.69 -7.44
CA LEU A 570 9.00 8.56 -7.33
C LEU A 570 9.72 9.88 -7.56
N ALA A 571 9.26 10.70 -8.51
CA ALA A 571 9.83 12.01 -8.77
C ALA A 571 9.64 12.99 -7.60
N ARG A 572 8.52 12.92 -6.87
CA ARG A 572 8.32 13.72 -5.64
C ARG A 572 9.31 13.31 -4.57
N SER A 573 9.39 12.01 -4.29
CA SER A 573 10.32 11.44 -3.31
C SER A 573 11.79 11.81 -3.62
N ALA A 574 12.20 11.70 -4.89
CA ALA A 574 13.52 12.10 -5.35
C ALA A 574 13.75 13.63 -5.25
N ALA A 575 12.74 14.44 -5.54
CA ALA A 575 12.81 15.89 -5.40
C ALA A 575 12.98 16.32 -3.92
N ASP A 576 12.22 15.68 -3.01
CA ASP A 576 12.31 15.94 -1.58
C ASP A 576 13.70 15.58 -1.04
N PHE A 577 14.21 14.40 -1.42
CA PHE A 577 15.56 13.98 -1.03
C PHE A 577 16.64 14.93 -1.57
N TYR A 578 16.53 15.31 -2.84
CA TYR A 578 17.46 16.25 -3.47
C TYR A 578 17.44 17.63 -2.80
N ALA A 579 16.26 18.15 -2.47
CA ALA A 579 16.11 19.44 -1.81
C ALA A 579 16.73 19.42 -0.41
N TRP A 580 16.44 18.38 0.38
CA TRP A 580 17.05 18.18 1.69
C TRP A 580 18.58 18.12 1.58
N LEU A 581 19.11 17.22 0.74
CA LEU A 581 20.56 17.05 0.58
C LEU A 581 21.25 18.33 0.08
N SER A 582 20.60 19.06 -0.82
CA SER A 582 21.12 20.34 -1.31
C SER A 582 21.25 21.39 -0.21
N ASN A 583 20.39 21.36 0.81
CA ASN A 583 20.51 22.22 1.97
C ASN A 583 21.69 21.78 2.85
N GLU A 584 21.75 20.50 3.19
CA GLU A 584 22.80 19.92 4.04
C GLU A 584 24.22 20.15 3.49
N VAL A 585 24.40 20.00 2.17
CA VAL A 585 25.70 20.25 1.53
C VAL A 585 26.09 21.72 1.64
N LYS A 586 25.14 22.66 1.55
CA LYS A 586 25.42 24.10 1.72
C LYS A 586 25.81 24.43 3.15
N GLU A 587 25.13 23.81 4.12
CA GLU A 587 25.35 24.02 5.56
C GLU A 587 26.65 23.37 6.05
N SER A 588 27.16 22.34 5.35
CA SER A 588 28.42 21.66 5.69
C SER A 588 29.69 22.52 5.57
N ARG A 589 29.61 23.77 5.11
CA ARG A 589 30.79 24.64 4.98
C ARG A 589 31.36 25.00 6.36
N GLY A 590 32.55 24.49 6.67
CA GLY A 590 33.23 24.73 7.94
C GLY A 590 33.03 23.63 8.98
N GLU A 591 32.29 22.57 8.63
CA GLU A 591 32.11 21.38 9.45
C GLU A 591 33.21 20.33 9.19
N GLU A 592 33.39 19.38 10.11
CA GLU A 592 34.31 18.25 9.93
C GLU A 592 33.61 17.04 9.28
N ASN A 593 33.32 17.15 7.98
CA ASN A 593 32.68 16.07 7.22
C ASN A 593 33.12 16.00 5.75
N LEU A 594 32.75 14.91 5.06
CA LEU A 594 33.13 14.67 3.67
C LEU A 594 32.64 15.77 2.70
N PHE A 595 31.47 16.37 2.92
CA PHE A 595 30.97 17.44 2.05
C PHE A 595 31.82 18.70 2.19
N ALA A 596 32.20 19.05 3.41
CA ALA A 596 33.09 20.17 3.70
C ALA A 596 34.45 20.01 2.99
N ASP A 597 35.04 18.82 3.10
CA ASP A 597 36.34 18.49 2.46
C ASP A 597 36.29 18.61 0.93
N LEU A 598 35.19 18.18 0.31
CA LEU A 598 35.02 18.30 -1.14
C LEU A 598 34.85 19.74 -1.60
N LEU A 599 34.07 20.53 -0.85
CA LEU A 599 33.89 21.96 -1.12
C LEU A 599 35.22 22.72 -0.93
N ALA A 600 35.97 22.42 0.14
CA ALA A 600 37.29 23.01 0.40
C ALA A 600 38.31 22.67 -0.69
N ALA A 601 38.21 21.48 -1.30
CA ALA A 601 39.02 21.09 -2.44
C ALA A 601 38.58 21.73 -3.78
N GLY A 602 37.56 22.59 -3.77
CA GLY A 602 37.06 23.30 -4.95
C GLY A 602 36.25 22.42 -5.90
N ILE A 603 35.56 21.40 -5.39
CA ILE A 603 34.49 20.71 -6.13
C ILE A 603 33.23 21.58 -6.02
N ASP A 604 32.56 21.83 -7.15
CA ASP A 604 31.36 22.67 -7.16
C ASP A 604 30.20 22.01 -6.42
N LEU A 605 29.29 22.86 -5.94
CA LEU A 605 28.15 22.46 -5.11
C LEU A 605 27.29 21.38 -5.78
N GLU A 606 26.99 21.52 -7.07
CA GLU A 606 26.13 20.59 -7.81
C GLU A 606 26.75 19.19 -7.89
N ARG A 607 28.07 19.09 -8.09
CA ARG A 607 28.80 17.81 -8.05
C ARG A 607 28.91 17.21 -6.66
N VAL A 608 29.03 18.03 -5.61
CA VAL A 608 29.00 17.52 -4.22
C VAL A 608 27.61 16.99 -3.87
N VAL A 609 26.54 17.69 -4.26
CA VAL A 609 25.16 17.20 -4.12
C VAL A 609 24.95 15.91 -4.92
N SER A 610 25.40 15.86 -6.18
CA SER A 610 25.30 14.64 -6.99
C SER A 610 26.04 13.46 -6.37
N LEU A 611 27.23 13.70 -5.81
CA LEU A 611 27.97 12.68 -5.11
C LEU A 611 27.22 12.23 -3.87
N GLY A 612 26.74 13.15 -3.04
CA GLY A 612 25.96 12.83 -1.84
C GLY A 612 24.72 11.99 -2.16
N TYR A 613 24.01 12.34 -3.23
CA TYR A 613 22.76 11.67 -3.62
C TYR A 613 22.99 10.18 -3.86
N PHE A 614 24.03 9.84 -4.62
CA PHE A 614 24.35 8.45 -4.91
C PHE A 614 25.22 7.78 -3.85
N LEU A 615 26.07 8.51 -3.13
CA LEU A 615 26.91 7.95 -2.07
C LEU A 615 26.08 7.52 -0.86
N VAL A 616 25.07 8.32 -0.48
CA VAL A 616 24.15 7.97 0.60
C VAL A 616 23.38 6.70 0.23
N ILE A 617 22.86 6.59 -1.00
CA ILE A 617 22.16 5.39 -1.47
C ILE A 617 23.13 4.19 -1.57
N ALA A 618 24.23 4.33 -2.32
CA ALA A 618 25.16 3.23 -2.59
C ALA A 618 25.97 2.81 -1.36
N GLY A 619 26.18 3.70 -0.38
CA GLY A 619 26.93 3.39 0.83
C GLY A 619 26.16 2.51 1.81
N GLN A 620 24.83 2.60 1.83
CA GLN A 620 24.00 1.85 2.77
C GLN A 620 23.16 0.77 2.09
N GLU A 621 22.57 1.06 0.92
CA GLU A 621 21.47 0.26 0.40
C GLU A 621 21.94 -1.03 -0.27
N THR A 622 23.08 -0.99 -0.97
CA THR A 622 23.69 -2.21 -1.51
C THR A 622 24.21 -3.13 -0.41
N THR A 623 24.65 -2.57 0.72
CA THR A 623 25.08 -3.36 1.88
C THR A 623 23.89 -3.95 2.61
N ARG A 624 22.80 -3.18 2.81
CA ARG A 624 21.54 -3.69 3.33
C ARG A 624 21.04 -4.88 2.52
N MET A 625 21.03 -4.75 1.20
CA MET A 625 20.64 -5.82 0.28
C MET A 625 21.53 -7.07 0.41
N LEU A 626 22.85 -6.88 0.56
CA LEU A 626 23.79 -7.98 0.80
C LEU A 626 23.51 -8.68 2.14
N ILE A 627 23.36 -7.92 3.23
CA ILE A 627 23.03 -8.44 4.56
C ILE A 627 21.71 -9.20 4.51
N SER A 628 20.67 -8.62 3.89
CA SER A 628 19.35 -9.24 3.79
C SER A 628 19.41 -10.58 3.06
N THR A 629 20.14 -10.64 1.96
CA THR A 629 20.34 -11.88 1.19
C THR A 629 21.10 -12.93 2.00
N ALA A 630 22.16 -12.52 2.72
CA ALA A 630 22.95 -13.43 3.53
C ALA A 630 22.16 -13.96 4.73
N LEU A 631 21.40 -13.11 5.43
CA LEU A 631 20.51 -13.52 6.53
C LEU A 631 19.43 -14.49 6.05
N TYR A 632 18.78 -14.20 4.93
CA TYR A 632 17.78 -15.08 4.34
C TYR A 632 18.35 -16.49 4.07
N ARG A 633 19.50 -16.57 3.38
CA ARG A 633 20.18 -17.85 3.11
C ARG A 633 20.61 -18.58 4.37
N ALA A 634 21.11 -17.85 5.36
CA ALA A 634 21.54 -18.43 6.63
C ALA A 634 20.37 -19.00 7.44
N LEU A 635 19.21 -18.32 7.43
CA LEU A 635 18.01 -18.74 8.16
C LEU A 635 17.28 -19.91 7.49
N GLU A 636 17.44 -20.12 6.18
CA GLU A 636 16.92 -21.29 5.46
C GLU A 636 17.68 -22.59 5.81
N ASP A 637 18.97 -22.49 6.16
CA ASP A 637 19.81 -23.63 6.54
C ASP A 637 20.13 -23.61 8.05
N ARG A 638 19.43 -24.45 8.81
CA ARG A 638 19.61 -24.55 10.27
C ARG A 638 21.01 -24.96 10.70
N SER A 639 21.69 -25.78 9.90
CA SER A 639 23.06 -26.19 10.21
C SER A 639 24.02 -25.01 10.08
N LEU A 640 23.83 -24.20 9.04
CA LEU A 640 24.58 -22.98 8.81
C LEU A 640 24.30 -21.91 9.87
N TRP A 641 23.02 -21.68 10.23
CA TRP A 641 22.66 -20.74 11.31
C TRP A 641 23.34 -21.08 12.63
N SER A 642 23.30 -22.36 13.02
CA SER A 642 23.96 -22.85 14.23
C SER A 642 25.48 -22.68 14.17
N ALA A 643 26.10 -22.97 13.03
CA ALA A 643 27.53 -22.77 12.83
C ALA A 643 27.95 -21.29 12.89
N LEU A 644 27.11 -20.37 12.40
CA LEU A 644 27.35 -18.93 12.48
C LEU A 644 27.27 -18.40 13.91
N GLY A 645 26.34 -18.91 14.72
CA GLY A 645 26.16 -18.50 16.12
C GLY A 645 27.10 -19.18 17.12
N ASN A 646 27.88 -20.18 16.70
CA ASN A 646 28.74 -20.95 17.59
C ASN A 646 29.88 -20.07 18.15
N PRO A 647 29.99 -19.90 19.50
CA PRO A 647 31.02 -19.05 20.12
C PRO A 647 32.47 -19.44 19.80
N GLN A 648 32.72 -20.68 19.38
CA GLN A 648 34.04 -21.18 18.98
C GLN A 648 34.34 -20.98 17.49
N SER A 649 33.32 -20.71 16.68
CA SER A 649 33.46 -20.39 15.27
C SER A 649 33.75 -18.91 15.15
N GLY A 650 34.98 -18.54 14.80
CA GLY A 650 35.29 -17.13 14.50
C GLY A 650 34.48 -16.63 13.28
N PRO A 651 34.71 -15.39 12.81
CA PRO A 651 33.97 -14.81 11.68
C PRO A 651 34.21 -15.50 10.32
N GLY A 652 34.99 -16.59 10.27
CA GLY A 652 35.34 -17.34 9.06
C GLY A 652 34.12 -17.87 8.30
N THR A 653 33.15 -18.46 9.02
CA THR A 653 31.91 -18.98 8.43
C THR A 653 31.08 -17.86 7.80
N ALA A 654 30.94 -16.74 8.51
CA ALA A 654 30.23 -15.56 8.00
C ALA A 654 30.93 -14.98 6.76
N ASN A 655 32.24 -14.82 6.80
CA ASN A 655 33.03 -14.36 5.65
C ASN A 655 32.85 -15.23 4.41
N GLU A 656 32.79 -16.55 4.58
CA GLU A 656 32.58 -17.48 3.47
C GLU A 656 31.16 -17.35 2.91
N LEU A 657 30.14 -17.27 3.77
CA LEU A 657 28.76 -16.99 3.34
C LEU A 657 28.65 -15.68 2.56
N ILE A 658 29.32 -14.61 2.99
CA ILE A 658 29.31 -13.32 2.29
C ILE A 658 29.97 -13.45 0.91
N ARG A 659 31.12 -14.13 0.79
CA ARG A 659 31.76 -14.36 -0.53
C ARG A 659 30.87 -15.17 -1.46
N GLN A 660 30.23 -16.22 -0.95
CA GLN A 660 29.29 -17.02 -1.74
C GLN A 660 28.07 -16.21 -2.16
N THR A 661 27.59 -15.31 -1.31
CA THR A 661 26.46 -14.42 -1.63
C THR A 661 26.84 -13.40 -2.69
N LEU A 662 27.99 -12.73 -2.55
CA LEU A 662 28.52 -11.82 -3.59
C LEU A 662 28.77 -12.55 -4.92
N ARG A 663 29.16 -13.82 -4.90
CA ARG A 663 29.36 -14.61 -6.12
C ARG A 663 28.03 -14.98 -6.79
N ALA A 664 27.08 -15.52 -6.06
CA ALA A 664 25.87 -16.13 -6.64
C ALA A 664 24.68 -15.14 -6.73
N ASN A 665 24.47 -14.32 -5.71
CA ASN A 665 23.29 -13.49 -5.51
C ASN A 665 23.69 -12.09 -4.99
N SER A 666 24.67 -11.44 -5.64
CA SER A 666 25.11 -10.10 -5.24
C SER A 666 23.94 -9.13 -5.25
N SER A 667 23.98 -8.13 -4.35
CA SER A 667 23.06 -7.01 -4.38
C SER A 667 23.16 -6.18 -5.67
N VAL A 668 24.32 -6.22 -6.35
CA VAL A 668 24.56 -5.57 -7.64
C VAL A 668 24.98 -6.61 -8.68
N PRO A 669 24.01 -7.31 -9.31
CA PRO A 669 24.31 -8.41 -10.25
C PRO A 669 24.72 -7.92 -11.63
N THR A 670 24.37 -6.69 -11.99
CA THR A 670 24.73 -6.09 -13.28
C THR A 670 25.15 -4.64 -13.12
N TRP A 671 25.87 -4.10 -14.11
CA TRP A 671 26.19 -2.68 -14.16
C TRP A 671 26.29 -2.15 -15.59
N ARG A 672 26.12 -0.83 -15.78
CA ARG A 672 26.01 -0.22 -17.11
C ARG A 672 27.32 0.41 -17.59
N ARG A 673 27.51 0.35 -18.91
CA ARG A 673 28.46 1.14 -19.70
C ARG A 673 27.84 1.54 -21.04
N GLN A 674 28.45 2.48 -21.72
CA GLN A 674 28.14 2.79 -23.12
C GLN A 674 29.41 2.62 -23.95
N SER A 675 29.31 1.96 -25.10
CA SER A 675 30.45 1.82 -26.00
C SER A 675 30.72 3.14 -26.72
N ALA A 676 31.97 3.57 -26.76
CA ALA A 676 32.44 4.68 -27.60
C ALA A 676 33.18 4.17 -28.86
N VAL A 677 33.36 2.85 -28.95
CA VAL A 677 34.12 2.18 -30.01
C VAL A 677 33.32 1.04 -30.63
N SER A 678 33.66 0.64 -31.85
CA SER A 678 33.19 -0.62 -32.42
C SER A 678 34.08 -1.77 -31.96
N VAL A 679 33.46 -2.87 -31.54
CA VAL A 679 34.14 -4.11 -31.15
C VAL A 679 33.34 -5.30 -31.68
N ASP A 680 34.05 -6.26 -32.29
CA ASP A 680 33.48 -7.53 -32.74
C ASP A 680 34.46 -8.65 -32.36
N ASN A 681 34.37 -9.12 -31.12
CA ASN A 681 35.11 -10.28 -30.64
C ASN A 681 34.17 -11.27 -29.93
N PRO A 682 34.59 -12.54 -29.73
CA PRO A 682 33.77 -13.51 -29.02
C PRO A 682 33.43 -13.01 -27.60
N GLY A 683 32.13 -12.88 -27.29
CA GLY A 683 31.63 -12.43 -25.99
C GLY A 683 31.31 -10.95 -25.88
N LEU A 684 31.73 -10.11 -26.84
CA LEU A 684 31.36 -8.69 -26.90
C LEU A 684 31.26 -8.19 -28.35
N ARG A 685 30.04 -7.82 -28.72
CA ARG A 685 29.74 -7.12 -29.97
C ARG A 685 29.01 -5.83 -29.64
N ALA A 686 29.56 -4.69 -30.05
CA ALA A 686 28.97 -3.39 -29.79
C ALA A 686 29.52 -2.34 -30.76
N ASP A 687 28.68 -1.37 -31.09
CA ASP A 687 29.03 -0.17 -31.85
C ASP A 687 28.98 1.09 -30.96
N PRO A 688 29.61 2.21 -31.38
CA PRO A 688 29.52 3.47 -30.67
C PRO A 688 28.08 3.88 -30.40
N GLY A 689 27.76 4.16 -29.14
CA GLY A 689 26.42 4.50 -28.66
C GLY A 689 25.68 3.33 -28.01
N ASP A 690 26.08 2.07 -28.25
CA ASP A 690 25.41 0.91 -27.68
C ASP A 690 25.50 0.90 -26.15
N HIS A 691 24.37 0.56 -25.52
CA HIS A 691 24.29 0.43 -24.07
C HIS A 691 24.65 -1.00 -23.66
N LEU A 692 25.72 -1.14 -22.89
CA LEU A 692 26.20 -2.41 -22.37
C LEU A 692 25.68 -2.64 -20.95
N LEU A 693 25.24 -3.86 -20.69
CA LEU A 693 24.86 -4.33 -19.36
C LEU A 693 25.80 -5.48 -18.97
N LEU A 694 26.70 -5.21 -18.03
CA LEU A 694 27.76 -6.12 -17.62
C LEU A 694 27.26 -7.01 -16.50
N ARG A 695 27.38 -8.33 -16.63
CA ARG A 695 27.07 -9.26 -15.53
C ARG A 695 28.24 -9.35 -14.54
N LEU A 696 27.97 -9.03 -13.27
CA LEU A 696 28.97 -8.93 -12.20
C LEU A 696 28.91 -10.09 -11.19
N SER A 697 27.75 -10.74 -11.06
CA SER A 697 27.57 -11.94 -10.24
C SER A 697 26.66 -12.95 -10.93
N GLY A 698 26.68 -14.19 -10.43
CA GLY A 698 25.88 -15.32 -10.91
C GLY A 698 26.68 -16.62 -10.81
N GLU A 699 26.00 -17.77 -10.82
CA GLU A 699 26.65 -19.09 -10.65
C GLU A 699 27.76 -19.36 -11.69
N ALA A 700 27.62 -18.79 -12.89
CA ALA A 700 28.60 -18.90 -13.97
C ALA A 700 29.87 -18.04 -13.77
N LEU A 701 29.92 -17.14 -12.78
CA LEU A 701 31.05 -16.25 -12.53
C LEU A 701 31.93 -16.77 -11.36
N PRO A 702 33.24 -16.99 -11.57
CA PRO A 702 34.09 -17.64 -10.58
C PRO A 702 34.60 -16.71 -9.45
N ASP A 703 34.56 -15.38 -9.63
CA ASP A 703 35.21 -14.40 -8.75
C ASP A 703 34.21 -13.40 -8.15
N HIS A 704 33.97 -13.49 -6.83
CA HIS A 704 33.07 -12.60 -6.10
C HIS A 704 33.51 -11.13 -6.11
N ARG A 705 34.79 -10.83 -6.35
CA ARG A 705 35.30 -9.45 -6.30
C ARG A 705 34.74 -8.60 -7.43
N LEU A 706 34.28 -9.21 -8.51
CA LEU A 706 33.66 -8.52 -9.64
C LEU A 706 32.32 -7.86 -9.25
N ALA A 707 31.64 -8.35 -8.21
CA ALA A 707 30.46 -7.71 -7.63
C ALA A 707 30.73 -6.28 -7.16
N PHE A 708 31.99 -5.94 -6.85
CA PHE A 708 32.42 -4.59 -6.50
C PHE A 708 32.96 -3.80 -7.70
N GLY A 709 32.79 -4.29 -8.92
CA GLY A 709 33.35 -3.71 -10.13
C GLY A 709 34.88 -3.89 -10.26
N HIS A 710 35.44 -3.31 -11.32
CA HIS A 710 36.85 -3.42 -11.67
C HIS A 710 37.43 -2.07 -12.14
N GLY A 711 38.75 -1.96 -12.17
CA GLY A 711 39.44 -0.75 -12.65
C GLY A 711 39.27 0.47 -11.74
N ILE A 712 39.29 1.66 -12.36
CA ILE A 712 39.25 2.94 -11.64
C ILE A 712 37.93 3.16 -10.89
N HIS A 713 36.86 2.46 -11.26
CA HIS A 713 35.52 2.56 -10.65
C HIS A 713 35.23 1.45 -9.65
N ARG A 714 36.21 0.61 -9.27
CA ARG A 714 36.02 -0.37 -8.21
C ARG A 714 35.40 0.29 -6.96
N CYS A 715 34.42 -0.38 -6.34
CA CYS A 715 33.64 0.14 -5.24
C CYS A 715 34.53 0.69 -4.13
N LEU A 716 34.23 1.92 -3.71
CA LEU A 716 34.94 2.64 -2.66
C LEU A 716 34.75 1.97 -1.30
N GLY A 717 33.54 1.48 -1.03
CA GLY A 717 33.13 0.88 0.24
C GLY A 717 33.23 -0.64 0.31
N ALA A 718 33.91 -1.30 -0.63
CA ALA A 718 33.93 -2.78 -0.69
C ALA A 718 34.36 -3.43 0.64
N ALA A 719 35.43 -2.91 1.25
CA ALA A 719 35.91 -3.41 2.53
C ALA A 719 34.93 -3.17 3.69
N LEU A 720 34.19 -2.05 3.66
CA LEU A 720 33.18 -1.76 4.68
C LEU A 720 32.00 -2.72 4.54
N ALA A 721 31.45 -2.86 3.33
CA ALA A 721 30.30 -3.73 3.06
C ALA A 721 30.55 -5.20 3.45
N GLU A 722 31.74 -5.75 3.14
CA GLU A 722 32.10 -7.11 3.55
C GLU A 722 32.19 -7.24 5.08
N GLN A 723 32.77 -6.25 5.77
CA GLN A 723 32.91 -6.29 7.23
C GLN A 723 31.56 -6.16 7.93
N GLU A 724 30.70 -5.23 7.49
CA GLU A 724 29.36 -5.04 8.03
C GLU A 724 28.51 -6.29 7.84
N ALA A 725 28.52 -6.87 6.63
CA ALA A 725 27.72 -8.04 6.33
C ALA A 725 28.15 -9.27 7.14
N SER A 726 29.45 -9.53 7.24
CA SER A 726 29.95 -10.61 8.07
C SER A 726 29.66 -10.40 9.55
N LEU A 727 29.78 -9.15 10.04
CA LEU A 727 29.54 -8.82 11.44
C LEU A 727 28.06 -9.01 11.81
N VAL A 728 27.14 -8.46 11.04
CA VAL A 728 25.70 -8.55 11.32
C VAL A 728 25.23 -9.99 11.32
N VAL A 729 25.58 -10.78 10.29
CA VAL A 729 25.12 -12.17 10.20
C VAL A 729 25.66 -13.02 11.36
N HIS A 730 26.94 -12.84 11.71
CA HIS A 730 27.55 -13.56 12.83
C HIS A 730 26.93 -13.15 14.19
N ASP A 731 26.84 -11.86 14.47
CA ASP A 731 26.41 -11.37 15.78
C ASP A 731 24.90 -11.61 16.01
N VAL A 732 24.06 -11.50 14.97
CA VAL A 732 22.64 -11.87 15.07
C VAL A 732 22.46 -13.36 15.34
N ALA A 733 23.15 -14.23 14.58
CA ALA A 733 23.07 -15.67 14.81
C ALA A 733 23.55 -16.09 16.20
N ARG A 734 24.56 -15.38 16.73
CA ARG A 734 25.11 -15.60 18.07
C ARG A 734 24.17 -15.13 19.17
N SER A 735 23.57 -13.95 19.04
CA SER A 735 22.66 -13.40 20.05
C SER A 735 21.30 -14.08 20.03
N MET A 736 20.83 -14.52 18.86
CA MET A 736 19.49 -15.08 18.66
C MET A 736 19.55 -16.46 17.95
N PRO A 737 20.10 -17.50 18.61
CA PRO A 737 20.21 -18.82 17.99
C PRO A 737 18.86 -19.46 17.68
N GLY A 738 17.79 -19.06 18.39
CA GLY A 738 16.41 -19.53 18.21
C GLY A 738 15.67 -18.94 17.00
N LEU A 739 16.16 -17.83 16.44
CA LEU A 739 15.47 -17.03 15.42
C LEU A 739 15.05 -17.87 14.21
N ARG A 740 13.81 -17.72 13.73
CA ARG A 740 13.27 -18.50 12.61
C ARG A 740 12.57 -17.62 11.57
N PRO A 741 12.61 -17.99 10.27
CA PRO A 741 11.72 -17.39 9.28
C PRO A 741 10.27 -17.51 9.73
N SER A 742 9.51 -16.42 9.57
CA SER A 742 8.07 -16.38 9.85
C SER A 742 7.32 -15.86 8.62
N GLY A 743 6.10 -16.33 8.39
CA GLY A 743 5.28 -15.94 7.25
C GLY A 743 5.67 -16.61 5.92
N ALA A 744 5.24 -16.00 4.80
CA ALA A 744 5.49 -16.52 3.45
C ALA A 744 6.91 -16.20 2.96
N LEU A 745 7.39 -16.98 1.97
CA LEU A 745 8.66 -16.70 1.28
C LEU A 745 8.69 -15.25 0.76
N PRO A 746 9.83 -14.55 0.90
CA PRO A 746 9.94 -13.17 0.46
C PRO A 746 9.92 -13.09 -1.07
N SER A 747 9.27 -12.05 -1.56
CA SER A 747 9.47 -11.56 -2.93
C SER A 747 10.89 -11.01 -3.10
N TRP A 748 11.41 -11.08 -4.32
CA TRP A 748 12.70 -10.48 -4.65
C TRP A 748 12.54 -9.12 -5.31
N LEU A 749 13.23 -8.11 -4.76
CA LEU A 749 13.48 -6.85 -5.44
C LEU A 749 14.22 -7.17 -6.74
N THR A 750 13.66 -6.70 -7.85
CA THR A 750 14.22 -6.92 -9.17
C THR A 750 14.28 -5.58 -9.89
N LEU A 751 15.44 -4.95 -9.82
CA LEU A 751 15.77 -3.77 -10.62
C LEU A 751 16.86 -4.16 -11.62
N LEU A 752 17.13 -3.28 -12.58
CA LEU A 752 18.12 -3.55 -13.62
C LEU A 752 19.47 -3.98 -13.05
N SER A 753 19.95 -3.26 -12.04
CA SER A 753 21.28 -3.45 -11.42
C SER A 753 21.21 -3.74 -9.93
N PHE A 754 20.03 -3.97 -9.36
CA PHE A 754 19.88 -4.25 -7.93
C PHE A 754 18.91 -5.39 -7.66
N GLN A 755 19.27 -6.22 -6.67
CA GLN A 755 18.40 -7.29 -6.19
C GLN A 755 18.61 -7.58 -4.70
N ALA A 756 17.57 -8.08 -4.05
CA ALA A 756 17.59 -8.63 -2.70
C ALA A 756 16.23 -9.25 -2.39
N PRO A 757 16.10 -10.12 -1.39
CA PRO A 757 14.80 -10.35 -0.76
C PRO A 757 14.26 -9.00 -0.26
N GLN A 758 13.00 -8.68 -0.59
CA GLN A 758 12.38 -7.42 -0.16
C GLN A 758 12.17 -7.36 1.35
N HIS A 759 12.06 -8.55 1.97
CA HIS A 759 11.77 -8.75 3.38
C HIS A 759 12.51 -9.99 3.89
N VAL A 760 12.88 -10.00 5.17
CA VAL A 760 13.38 -11.18 5.88
C VAL A 760 12.65 -11.21 7.22
N ILE A 761 11.41 -11.73 7.18
CA ILE A 761 10.52 -11.76 8.35
C ILE A 761 10.92 -12.93 9.25
N VAL A 762 11.10 -12.63 10.52
CA VAL A 762 11.51 -13.60 11.54
C VAL A 762 10.70 -13.49 12.81
N GLU A 763 10.64 -14.58 13.55
CA GLU A 763 10.13 -14.66 14.91
C GLU A 763 11.14 -15.37 15.81
N ASN A 764 11.09 -15.10 17.11
CA ASN A 764 11.88 -15.79 18.10
C ASN A 764 10.92 -16.68 18.95
N PRO A 765 10.87 -17.99 18.68
CA PRO A 765 9.92 -18.91 19.31
C PRO A 765 10.23 -19.28 20.75
#